data_AF-A0A971F1I2-F1
#
_entry.id   AF-A0A971F1I2-F1
#
_cell.length_a   1.000
_cell.length_b   1.000
_cell.length_c   1.000
_cell.angle_alpha   90.00
_cell.angle_beta   90.00
_cell.angle_gamma   90.00
#
_symmetry.space_group_name_H-M   'P 1'
#
loop_
_entity.id
_entity.type
_entity.pdbx_description
1 polymer ?
#
loop_
_entity_poly.entity_id
_entity_poly.type
_entity_poly.pdbx_seq_one_letter_code
_entity_poly.pdbx_strand_id
1 'polypeptide(L)'
;MKRFVRKLLSPGLVLCIVFSICTAVTVKVYADEVNQIDEFEGHWAGETLSEWVKLGLLKGDSNGNHNPDKEVSRAEFMALVNRVMNYTAKSDSIKGFIDVSPKKWYYDEAAKALNAGYITGTAANKLSPEDAITREQAITIISRIKGINPNSDIGILSKVSDSTKLSGWAKGPVAGAIQEGLVTGSNGRVSPRANTTRSEAVVILDRLRTDTKVYCFSGTYGPESGTATAGNVVIASSGIMLRNMIVTGNLEILEAVGDGEATLDNVIVNGKLVAKGGSPVIIAATDVDSEVRGDADTGGSIIPSGGGSIIPSGGGSIIPSGGGSKSGGGSIIPSGGGSKSGESSGSGGSKSGGSSGSGGSKDGGSIGDKGGGSGDDKGDKPSPRNTYYIRQGAGGTNNGIDWNNALTELPDVLERGATYYIASGTYPSYKFDDPEQGNAYIEIKKATVDDYGTDVGWKNGYAAGVALFTDDKGPIFQFSTGYYIIDGQTGSEDSGHGIKLYNPMNIEPHKGGNCMQIPTGTQVRHLTLRHIEMEDAGWAGSAKDEAYKTRTVYATGATAHITFQYCYIHESGQEWMLFSNPKSDFLVEHCYFKNGGSGSSDYHSVGVWHRSSGGDMNIHIRYNTFENFAATGGTGYISLGYRGDPDTPTYSSGYYIYGNVFKETSSIAGPSRAIGSNGANGGPFLSDVRIYNNVFYQMRNRSGNITLANEGDNNLVANNIWYKCDRDPSLINIEENNNIKNDLTYDPFIDAANGDFGLSRELPGGMELNEPFNKDREGTIRGKDNVLDSAH
;
A
#
# COMPACT_ATOMS: atom_id res chain seq x y z
N MET A 1 89.85 -3.06 24.38
CA MET A 1 88.62 -3.88 24.51
C MET A 1 87.40 -2.97 24.55
N LYS A 2 86.51 -3.16 23.57
CA LYS A 2 85.06 -2.85 23.49
C LYS A 2 84.53 -1.50 24.01
N ARG A 3 84.25 -0.63 23.03
CA ARG A 3 83.28 0.48 23.08
C ARG A 3 81.85 -0.06 23.20
N PHE A 4 81.01 0.56 24.02
CA PHE A 4 79.54 0.49 23.91
C PHE A 4 78.99 1.91 24.06
N VAL A 5 78.58 2.50 22.93
CA VAL A 5 77.81 3.75 22.89
C VAL A 5 76.34 3.35 22.83
N ARG A 6 75.57 3.68 23.86
CA ARG A 6 74.10 3.59 23.86
C ARG A 6 73.54 4.69 22.95
N LYS A 7 73.00 4.32 21.79
CA LYS A 7 72.16 5.23 20.98
C LYS A 7 70.77 5.27 21.62
N LEU A 8 70.36 6.45 22.10
CA LEU A 8 68.96 6.75 22.36
C LEU A 8 68.21 6.77 21.01
N LEU A 9 67.12 6.02 20.90
CA LEU A 9 66.17 6.11 19.81
C LEU A 9 65.30 7.35 20.05
N SER A 10 65.18 8.21 19.03
CA SER A 10 64.41 9.47 19.11
C SER A 10 62.90 9.22 19.23
N PRO A 11 62.12 10.11 19.88
CA PRO A 11 60.67 10.01 20.01
C PRO A 11 59.91 9.84 18.68
N GLY A 12 60.46 10.35 17.57
CA GLY A 12 59.87 10.20 16.23
C GLY A 12 59.87 8.77 15.68
N LEU A 13 60.80 7.89 16.13
CA LEU A 13 60.88 6.53 15.62
C LEU A 13 59.87 5.59 16.30
N VAL A 14 59.50 5.88 17.55
CA VAL A 14 58.44 5.13 18.26
C VAL A 14 57.06 5.49 17.70
N LEU A 15 56.85 6.74 17.28
CA LEU A 15 55.60 7.17 16.65
C LEU A 15 55.41 6.54 15.26
N CYS A 16 56.48 6.40 14.45
CA CYS A 16 56.40 5.71 13.15
C CYS A 16 56.19 4.19 13.29
N ILE A 17 56.72 3.54 14.33
CA ILE A 17 56.51 2.11 14.56
C ILE A 17 55.09 1.84 15.08
N VAL A 18 54.52 2.72 15.91
CA VAL A 18 53.13 2.60 16.38
C VAL A 18 52.13 2.93 15.26
N PHE A 19 52.41 3.90 14.38
CA PHE A 19 51.56 4.17 13.22
C PHE A 19 51.65 3.04 12.17
N SER A 20 52.85 2.49 11.94
CA SER A 20 53.05 1.40 10.98
C SER A 20 52.52 0.04 11.47
N ILE A 21 52.55 -0.22 12.77
CA ILE A 21 51.90 -1.39 13.39
C ILE A 21 50.38 -1.20 13.43
N CYS A 22 49.84 0.00 13.69
CA CYS A 22 48.39 0.25 13.60
C CYS A 22 47.87 0.13 12.15
N THR A 23 48.60 0.61 11.13
CA THR A 23 48.23 0.39 9.72
C THR A 23 48.42 -1.05 9.29
N ALA A 24 49.44 -1.77 9.78
CA ALA A 24 49.63 -3.19 9.44
C ALA A 24 48.60 -4.09 10.14
N VAL A 25 48.14 -3.75 11.35
CA VAL A 25 47.07 -4.47 12.06
C VAL A 25 45.70 -4.19 11.44
N THR A 26 45.42 -2.96 10.99
CA THR A 26 44.18 -2.69 10.22
C THR A 26 44.21 -3.33 8.83
N VAL A 27 45.35 -3.34 8.13
CA VAL A 27 45.46 -4.00 6.81
C VAL A 27 45.40 -5.53 6.91
N LYS A 28 45.88 -6.15 8.00
CA LYS A 28 45.73 -7.60 8.21
C LYS A 28 44.31 -8.02 8.59
N VAL A 29 43.61 -7.20 9.39
CA VAL A 29 42.19 -7.42 9.72
C VAL A 29 41.32 -7.28 8.47
N TYR A 30 41.63 -6.35 7.57
CA TYR A 30 40.96 -6.26 6.27
C TYR A 30 41.36 -7.37 5.28
N ALA A 31 42.61 -7.86 5.29
CA ALA A 31 43.05 -8.89 4.34
C ALA A 31 42.53 -10.31 4.67
N ASP A 32 42.33 -10.64 5.95
CA ASP A 32 41.73 -11.92 6.34
C ASP A 32 40.19 -11.96 6.14
N GLU A 33 39.51 -10.80 6.15
CA GLU A 33 38.08 -10.72 5.79
C GLU A 33 37.84 -10.87 4.27
N VAL A 34 38.80 -10.45 3.43
CA VAL A 34 38.67 -10.50 1.96
C VAL A 34 38.85 -11.91 1.39
N ASN A 35 39.53 -12.83 2.10
CA ASN A 35 39.68 -14.23 1.68
C ASN A 35 38.52 -15.16 2.10
N GLN A 36 37.56 -14.69 2.91
CA GLN A 36 36.48 -15.54 3.46
C GLN A 36 35.21 -15.57 2.60
N ILE A 37 35.14 -14.74 1.55
CA ILE A 37 33.95 -14.61 0.68
C ILE A 37 34.02 -15.61 -0.51
N ASP A 38 35.20 -16.11 -0.86
CA ASP A 38 35.40 -17.09 -1.94
C ASP A 38 34.67 -18.43 -1.67
N GLU A 39 34.54 -18.86 -0.40
CA GLU A 39 33.84 -20.11 -0.03
C GLU A 39 32.35 -20.08 -0.40
N PHE A 40 31.76 -18.89 -0.51
CA PHE A 40 30.34 -18.69 -0.76
C PHE A 40 30.02 -18.35 -2.21
N GLU A 41 31.03 -18.14 -3.05
CA GLU A 41 30.83 -17.78 -4.44
C GLU A 41 30.06 -18.89 -5.19
N GLY A 42 28.93 -18.53 -5.79
CA GLY A 42 28.03 -19.47 -6.49
C GLY A 42 27.21 -20.40 -5.58
N HIS A 43 27.36 -20.33 -4.25
CA HIS A 43 26.54 -21.10 -3.32
C HIS A 43 25.15 -20.47 -3.15
N TRP A 44 24.08 -21.28 -3.15
CA TRP A 44 22.69 -20.80 -3.11
C TRP A 44 22.33 -19.94 -1.88
N ALA A 45 23.02 -20.18 -0.75
CA ALA A 45 22.88 -19.40 0.49
C ALA A 45 24.00 -18.37 0.68
N GLY A 46 24.85 -18.13 -0.33
CA GLY A 46 26.10 -17.40 -0.19
C GLY A 46 25.93 -15.98 0.34
N GLU A 47 24.89 -15.26 -0.10
CA GLU A 47 24.57 -13.91 0.39
C GLU A 47 24.21 -13.91 1.88
N THR A 48 23.28 -14.77 2.30
CA THR A 48 22.86 -14.88 3.71
C THR A 48 24.03 -15.30 4.61
N LEU A 49 24.86 -16.24 4.14
CA LEU A 49 26.05 -16.70 4.86
C LEU A 49 27.07 -15.56 5.03
N SER A 50 27.35 -14.83 3.95
CA SER A 50 28.25 -13.67 3.96
C SER A 50 27.79 -12.61 4.96
N GLU A 51 26.48 -12.31 4.97
CA GLU A 51 25.91 -11.35 5.91
C GLU A 51 26.04 -11.81 7.36
N TRP A 52 25.77 -13.08 7.63
CA TRP A 52 25.92 -13.64 8.97
C TRP A 52 27.37 -13.64 9.46
N VAL A 53 28.35 -13.80 8.57
CA VAL A 53 29.78 -13.65 8.91
C VAL A 53 30.08 -12.20 9.30
N LYS A 54 29.64 -11.22 8.49
CA LYS A 54 29.82 -9.78 8.77
C LYS A 54 29.19 -9.35 10.10
N LEU A 55 28.00 -9.87 10.41
CA LEU A 55 27.30 -9.61 11.67
C LEU A 55 27.89 -10.39 12.87
N GLY A 56 28.90 -11.25 12.65
CA GLY A 56 29.50 -12.10 13.68
C GLY A 56 28.58 -13.21 14.20
N LEU A 57 27.49 -13.50 13.47
CA LEU A 57 26.49 -14.51 13.81
C LEU A 57 26.92 -15.91 13.38
N LEU A 58 27.60 -16.02 12.22
CA LEU A 58 28.22 -17.24 11.75
C LEU A 58 29.72 -17.21 12.02
N LYS A 59 30.23 -18.24 12.67
CA LYS A 59 31.66 -18.42 12.92
C LYS A 59 32.16 -19.63 12.13
N GLY A 60 33.35 -19.50 11.55
CA GLY A 60 34.10 -20.60 10.94
C GLY A 60 34.61 -21.61 11.98
N ASP A 61 35.11 -22.73 11.50
CA ASP A 61 35.79 -23.74 12.31
C ASP A 61 37.19 -23.26 12.75
N SER A 62 38.00 -24.16 13.35
CA SER A 62 39.36 -23.83 13.81
C SER A 62 40.31 -23.37 12.71
N ASN A 63 39.99 -23.64 11.44
CA ASN A 63 40.76 -23.23 10.27
C ASN A 63 40.15 -22.00 9.58
N GLY A 64 39.04 -21.47 10.10
CA GLY A 64 38.31 -20.33 9.52
C GLY A 64 37.27 -20.73 8.45
N ASN A 65 37.09 -22.02 8.15
CA ASN A 65 36.13 -22.47 7.13
C ASN A 65 34.71 -22.49 7.68
N HIS A 66 33.75 -22.02 6.90
CA HIS A 66 32.35 -21.93 7.33
C HIS A 66 31.57 -23.22 7.06
N ASN A 67 32.01 -24.04 6.11
CA ASN A 67 31.47 -25.36 5.76
C ASN A 67 29.94 -25.35 5.55
N PRO A 68 29.42 -24.62 4.55
CA PRO A 68 27.98 -24.36 4.38
C PRO A 68 27.14 -25.63 4.20
N ASP A 69 27.66 -26.65 3.50
CA ASP A 69 26.95 -27.90 3.23
C ASP A 69 27.16 -28.98 4.29
N LYS A 70 27.93 -28.69 5.35
CA LYS A 70 28.13 -29.64 6.44
C LYS A 70 26.86 -29.73 7.28
N GLU A 71 26.46 -30.96 7.61
CA GLU A 71 25.36 -31.22 8.56
C GLU A 71 25.68 -30.63 9.93
N VAL A 72 24.69 -29.99 10.55
CA VAL A 72 24.83 -29.43 11.90
C VAL A 72 24.31 -30.40 12.96
N SER A 73 25.08 -30.54 14.03
CA SER A 73 24.64 -31.21 15.25
C SER A 73 23.56 -30.41 15.97
N ARG A 74 22.79 -31.07 16.83
CA ARG A 74 21.83 -30.41 17.72
C ARG A 74 22.49 -29.34 18.60
N ALA A 75 23.72 -29.58 19.06
CA ALA A 75 24.53 -28.61 19.80
C ALA A 75 24.88 -27.37 18.99
N GLU A 76 25.34 -27.55 17.74
CA GLU A 76 25.66 -26.43 16.85
C GLU A 76 24.39 -25.64 16.49
N PHE A 77 23.26 -26.31 16.28
CA PHE A 77 21.98 -25.65 16.04
C PHE A 77 21.53 -24.80 17.23
N MET A 78 21.61 -25.32 18.47
CA MET A 78 21.34 -24.54 19.69
C MET A 78 22.24 -23.31 19.79
N ALA A 79 23.53 -23.44 19.47
CA ALA A 79 24.47 -22.33 19.51
C ALA A 79 24.13 -21.23 18.47
N LEU A 80 23.64 -21.61 17.28
CA LEU A 80 23.17 -20.65 16.28
C LEU A 80 21.90 -19.94 16.76
N VAL A 81 20.91 -20.70 17.24
CA VAL A 81 19.65 -20.15 17.79
C VAL A 81 19.91 -19.17 18.92
N ASN A 82 20.68 -19.57 19.93
CA ASN A 82 20.95 -18.72 21.09
C ASN A 82 21.65 -17.42 20.72
N ARG A 83 22.51 -17.44 19.68
CA ARG A 83 23.21 -16.24 19.21
C ARG A 83 22.26 -15.29 18.50
N VAL A 84 21.42 -15.79 17.60
CA VAL A 84 20.45 -14.97 16.85
C VAL A 84 19.37 -14.41 17.76
N MET A 85 18.85 -15.23 18.67
CA MET A 85 17.77 -14.84 19.58
C MET A 85 18.27 -14.18 20.88
N ASN A 86 19.60 -14.06 21.04
CA ASN A 86 20.26 -13.51 22.22
C ASN A 86 19.83 -14.16 23.56
N TYR A 87 19.67 -15.48 23.58
CA TYR A 87 19.34 -16.21 24.81
C TYR A 87 20.58 -16.34 25.71
N THR A 88 20.46 -15.87 26.96
CA THR A 88 21.58 -15.83 27.92
C THR A 88 21.30 -16.58 29.21
N ALA A 89 20.04 -16.65 29.63
CA ALA A 89 19.62 -17.35 30.84
C ALA A 89 19.81 -18.87 30.73
N LYS A 90 20.22 -19.53 31.81
CA LYS A 90 20.56 -20.96 31.84
C LYS A 90 19.62 -21.70 32.80
N SER A 91 19.23 -22.92 32.43
CA SER A 91 18.42 -23.80 33.27
C SER A 91 19.27 -24.84 33.97
N ASP A 92 19.03 -25.06 35.26
CA ASP A 92 19.61 -26.18 36.02
C ASP A 92 19.08 -27.54 35.57
N SER A 93 17.97 -27.58 34.81
CA SER A 93 17.41 -28.83 34.27
C SER A 93 18.38 -29.60 33.37
N ILE A 94 19.43 -28.93 32.84
CA ILE A 94 20.50 -29.57 32.06
C ILE A 94 21.16 -30.74 32.82
N LYS A 95 21.20 -30.69 34.16
CA LYS A 95 21.76 -31.74 35.03
C LYS A 95 21.02 -33.07 34.92
N GLY A 96 19.79 -33.08 34.42
CA GLY A 96 18.98 -34.28 34.20
C GLY A 96 19.35 -35.07 32.93
N PHE A 97 20.20 -34.50 32.05
CA PHE A 97 20.59 -35.12 30.78
C PHE A 97 21.97 -35.77 30.90
N ILE A 98 22.02 -37.10 30.85
CA ILE A 98 23.24 -37.87 31.13
C ILE A 98 24.29 -37.80 30.02
N ASP A 99 23.88 -37.38 28.82
CA ASP A 99 24.71 -37.24 27.62
C ASP A 99 25.25 -35.81 27.42
N VAL A 100 25.04 -34.91 28.40
CA VAL A 100 25.55 -33.53 28.38
C VAL A 100 26.54 -33.31 29.52
N SER A 101 27.84 -33.51 29.24
CA SER A 101 28.90 -33.27 30.23
C SER A 101 29.14 -31.77 30.48
N PRO A 102 29.28 -31.32 31.74
CA PRO A 102 29.67 -29.95 32.08
C PRO A 102 30.99 -29.46 31.49
N LYS A 103 31.84 -30.38 31.00
CA LYS A 103 33.13 -30.05 30.38
C LYS A 103 33.04 -29.83 28.87
N LYS A 104 31.90 -30.11 28.24
CA LYS A 104 31.72 -29.95 26.79
C LYS A 104 31.38 -28.50 26.45
N TRP A 105 31.90 -28.02 25.31
CA TRP A 105 31.72 -26.63 24.87
C TRP A 105 30.25 -26.21 24.74
N TYR A 106 29.37 -27.16 24.41
CA TYR A 106 27.95 -26.92 24.20
C TYR A 106 27.10 -26.99 25.48
N TYR A 107 27.69 -27.24 26.67
CA TYR A 107 26.93 -27.40 27.91
C TYR A 107 26.07 -26.16 28.21
N ASP A 108 26.69 -24.98 28.11
CA ASP A 108 26.01 -23.71 28.33
C ASP A 108 24.95 -23.41 27.27
N GLU A 109 25.22 -23.78 26.01
CA GLU A 109 24.26 -23.60 24.91
C GLU A 109 23.02 -24.48 25.11
N ALA A 110 23.21 -25.72 25.55
CA ALA A 110 22.13 -26.62 25.92
C ALA A 110 21.33 -26.12 27.13
N ALA A 111 22.00 -25.59 28.15
CA ALA A 111 21.34 -25.02 29.33
C ALA A 111 20.48 -23.79 28.98
N LYS A 112 20.95 -22.95 28.05
CA LYS A 112 20.18 -21.82 27.51
C LYS A 112 18.97 -22.27 26.71
N ALA A 113 19.16 -23.27 25.84
CA ALA A 113 18.10 -23.83 25.01
C ALA A 113 16.94 -24.39 25.83
N LEU A 114 17.27 -25.10 26.91
CA LEU A 114 16.29 -25.63 27.86
C LEU A 114 15.58 -24.53 28.64
N ASN A 115 16.30 -23.46 29.01
CA ASN A 115 15.70 -22.33 29.72
C ASN A 115 14.71 -21.56 28.84
N ALA A 116 15.09 -21.29 27.59
CA ALA A 116 14.24 -20.65 26.60
C ALA A 116 13.06 -21.54 26.15
N GLY A 117 13.07 -22.84 26.48
CA GLY A 117 11.96 -23.75 26.26
C GLY A 117 11.78 -24.22 24.81
N TYR A 118 12.70 -23.89 23.90
CA TYR A 118 12.56 -24.27 22.49
C TYR A 118 13.01 -25.71 22.20
N ILE A 119 13.88 -26.28 23.04
CA ILE A 119 14.36 -27.67 22.88
C ILE A 119 13.81 -28.59 23.96
N THR A 120 13.56 -29.83 23.54
CA THR A 120 13.20 -30.96 24.41
C THR A 120 14.21 -32.10 24.21
N GLY A 121 14.34 -32.96 25.22
CA GLY A 121 15.12 -34.19 25.12
C GLY A 121 14.63 -35.13 24.02
N THR A 122 15.53 -35.92 23.45
CA THR A 122 15.19 -37.03 22.55
C THR A 122 14.68 -38.25 23.32
N ALA A 123 15.00 -38.33 24.62
CA ALA A 123 14.42 -39.22 25.61
C ALA A 123 14.36 -38.51 26.97
N ALA A 124 13.75 -39.14 27.97
CA ALA A 124 13.54 -38.57 29.30
C ALA A 124 14.82 -38.00 29.96
N ASN A 125 15.99 -38.60 29.69
CA ASN A 125 17.29 -38.20 30.24
C ASN A 125 18.38 -38.03 29.17
N LYS A 126 18.00 -37.85 27.89
CA LYS A 126 18.96 -37.65 26.79
C LYS A 126 18.59 -36.44 25.93
N LEU A 127 19.57 -35.60 25.63
CA LEU A 127 19.42 -34.42 24.76
C LEU A 127 19.93 -34.68 23.34
N SER A 128 20.79 -35.68 23.15
CA SER A 128 21.47 -36.01 21.90
C SER A 128 22.23 -34.82 21.29
N PRO A 129 23.12 -34.12 22.03
CA PRO A 129 23.71 -32.87 21.55
C PRO A 129 24.64 -33.06 20.34
N GLU A 130 25.31 -34.22 20.23
CA GLU A 130 26.27 -34.49 19.16
C GLU A 130 25.63 -35.13 17.91
N ASP A 131 24.36 -35.55 17.99
CA ASP A 131 23.64 -36.11 16.85
C ASP A 131 23.32 -35.01 15.83
N ALA A 132 23.41 -35.34 14.54
CA ALA A 132 22.95 -34.47 13.46
C ALA A 132 21.44 -34.18 13.61
N ILE A 133 21.04 -32.92 13.43
CA ILE A 133 19.64 -32.53 13.59
C ILE A 133 18.84 -32.77 12.31
N THR A 134 17.73 -33.49 12.42
CA THR A 134 16.85 -33.70 11.25
C THR A 134 16.04 -32.43 10.94
N ARG A 135 15.61 -32.28 9.68
CA ARG A 135 14.80 -31.13 9.26
C ARG A 135 13.50 -30.99 10.06
N GLU A 136 12.80 -32.09 10.35
CA GLU A 136 11.58 -32.01 11.17
C GLU A 136 11.84 -31.55 12.62
N GLN A 137 13.02 -31.87 13.18
CA GLN A 137 13.43 -31.40 14.49
C GLN A 137 13.79 -29.91 14.47
N ALA A 138 14.59 -29.48 13.49
CA ALA A 138 14.97 -28.08 13.32
C ALA A 138 13.72 -27.19 13.15
N ILE A 139 12.81 -27.57 12.25
CA ILE A 139 11.56 -26.85 12.01
C ILE A 139 10.73 -26.76 13.29
N THR A 140 10.57 -27.86 14.02
CA THR A 140 9.76 -27.86 15.26
C THR A 140 10.36 -26.97 16.33
N ILE A 141 11.69 -26.88 16.42
CA ILE A 141 12.36 -25.93 17.33
C ILE A 141 12.02 -24.49 16.93
N ILE A 142 12.16 -24.16 15.64
CA ILE A 142 11.85 -22.81 15.12
C ILE A 142 10.38 -22.46 15.31
N SER A 143 9.46 -23.40 15.08
CA SER A 143 8.03 -23.25 15.36
C SER A 143 7.77 -22.86 16.81
N ARG A 144 8.47 -23.51 17.77
CA ARG A 144 8.34 -23.17 19.20
C ARG A 144 8.86 -21.77 19.50
N ILE A 145 9.99 -21.38 18.89
CA ILE A 145 10.57 -20.04 19.09
C ILE A 145 9.60 -18.96 18.60
N LYS A 146 8.96 -19.15 17.44
CA LYS A 146 7.95 -18.20 16.90
C LYS A 146 6.61 -18.28 17.63
N GLY A 147 6.39 -19.26 18.50
CA GLY A 147 5.12 -19.44 19.22
C GLY A 147 4.01 -20.09 18.36
N ILE A 148 4.39 -20.84 17.32
CA ILE A 148 3.44 -21.56 16.46
C ILE A 148 2.75 -22.66 17.26
N ASN A 149 1.43 -22.74 17.12
CA ASN A 149 0.62 -23.75 17.79
C ASN A 149 1.06 -25.16 17.34
N PRO A 150 1.44 -26.07 18.26
CA PRO A 150 1.82 -27.43 17.90
C PRO A 150 0.68 -28.25 17.26
N ASN A 151 -0.57 -27.77 17.37
CA ASN A 151 -1.76 -28.36 16.77
C ASN A 151 -2.32 -27.51 15.62
N SER A 152 -1.50 -26.69 14.94
CA SER A 152 -1.91 -25.95 13.75
C SER A 152 -2.58 -26.85 12.70
N ASP A 153 -3.48 -26.26 11.92
CA ASP A 153 -4.16 -26.95 10.83
C ASP A 153 -3.14 -27.57 9.86
N ILE A 154 -3.27 -28.89 9.66
CA ILE A 154 -2.37 -29.67 8.83
C ILE A 154 -2.79 -29.74 7.36
N GLY A 155 -3.86 -29.05 6.96
CA GLY A 155 -4.39 -29.06 5.59
C GLY A 155 -3.35 -28.78 4.50
N ILE A 156 -2.41 -27.86 4.78
CA ILE A 156 -1.32 -27.50 3.86
C ILE A 156 -0.36 -28.68 3.58
N LEU A 157 -0.25 -29.66 4.48
CA LEU A 157 0.63 -30.83 4.28
C LEU A 157 0.19 -31.71 3.11
N SER A 158 -1.08 -31.61 2.67
CA SER A 158 -1.55 -32.28 1.44
C SER A 158 -0.80 -31.83 0.18
N LYS A 159 -0.17 -30.66 0.23
CA LYS A 159 0.66 -30.07 -0.85
C LYS A 159 2.13 -30.42 -0.72
N VAL A 160 2.52 -31.04 0.39
CA VAL A 160 3.89 -31.47 0.67
C VAL A 160 4.02 -32.95 0.29
N SER A 161 4.76 -33.23 -0.77
CA SER A 161 4.80 -34.56 -1.39
C SER A 161 5.39 -35.67 -0.49
N ASP A 162 6.23 -35.31 0.48
CA ASP A 162 6.80 -36.24 1.46
C ASP A 162 6.26 -36.06 2.88
N SER A 163 5.10 -35.44 3.03
CA SER A 163 4.41 -35.25 4.33
C SER A 163 4.13 -36.55 5.07
N THR A 164 4.00 -37.68 4.36
CA THR A 164 3.81 -39.00 4.97
C THR A 164 5.03 -39.48 5.77
N LYS A 165 6.22 -38.91 5.53
CA LYS A 165 7.45 -39.22 6.26
C LYS A 165 7.58 -38.43 7.58
N LEU A 166 6.76 -37.40 7.79
CA LEU A 166 6.75 -36.62 9.01
C LEU A 166 6.35 -37.48 10.21
N SER A 167 7.09 -37.33 11.30
CA SER A 167 6.64 -37.82 12.59
C SER A 167 5.32 -37.17 13.01
N GLY A 168 4.46 -37.90 13.73
CA GLY A 168 3.16 -37.36 14.17
C GLY A 168 3.27 -36.06 14.95
N TRP A 169 4.27 -35.94 15.82
CA TRP A 169 4.56 -34.73 16.61
C TRP A 169 5.06 -33.54 15.77
N ALA A 170 5.58 -33.80 14.57
CA ALA A 170 6.12 -32.75 13.69
C ALA A 170 5.06 -32.18 12.75
N LYS A 171 3.92 -32.86 12.54
CA LYS A 171 2.92 -32.46 11.54
C LYS A 171 2.37 -31.05 11.78
N GLY A 172 1.85 -30.77 12.97
CA GLY A 172 1.33 -29.43 13.30
C GLY A 172 2.39 -28.33 13.25
N PRO A 173 3.56 -28.49 13.92
CA PRO A 173 4.64 -27.51 13.85
C PRO A 173 5.13 -27.21 12.43
N VAL A 174 5.29 -28.25 11.60
CA VAL A 174 5.73 -28.10 10.20
C VAL A 174 4.66 -27.43 9.36
N ALA A 175 3.38 -27.81 9.52
CA ALA A 175 2.28 -27.16 8.82
C ALA A 175 2.19 -25.66 9.16
N GLY A 176 2.23 -25.32 10.44
CA GLY A 176 2.23 -23.92 10.88
C GLY A 176 3.46 -23.15 10.38
N ALA A 177 4.65 -23.76 10.39
CA ALA A 177 5.85 -23.09 9.89
C ALA A 177 5.85 -22.87 8.37
N ILE A 178 5.16 -23.73 7.62
CA ILE A 178 4.87 -23.50 6.19
C ILE A 178 3.89 -22.34 6.03
N GLN A 179 2.81 -22.29 6.81
CA GLN A 179 1.82 -21.20 6.76
C GLN A 179 2.43 -19.84 7.16
N GLU A 180 3.40 -19.83 8.07
CA GLU A 180 4.15 -18.64 8.46
C GLU A 180 5.30 -18.29 7.49
N GLY A 181 5.51 -19.07 6.42
CA GLY A 181 6.56 -18.81 5.43
C GLY A 181 8.00 -18.99 5.97
N LEU A 182 8.18 -19.66 7.11
CA LEU A 182 9.52 -19.89 7.68
C LEU A 182 10.25 -21.03 6.96
N VAL A 183 9.51 -22.02 6.50
CA VAL A 183 10.06 -23.24 5.91
C VAL A 183 9.91 -23.24 4.41
N THR A 184 11.05 -23.33 3.72
CA THR A 184 11.09 -23.64 2.30
C THR A 184 11.36 -25.13 2.08
N GLY A 185 10.64 -25.70 1.11
CA GLY A 185 10.93 -27.00 0.56
C GLY A 185 11.83 -26.91 -0.68
N SER A 186 12.20 -28.08 -1.21
CA SER A 186 12.80 -28.22 -2.53
C SER A 186 11.99 -29.23 -3.32
N ASN A 187 11.61 -28.90 -4.55
CA ASN A 187 10.81 -29.78 -5.43
C ASN A 187 9.54 -30.33 -4.76
N GLY A 188 8.82 -29.49 -4.02
CA GLY A 188 7.60 -29.87 -3.30
C GLY A 188 7.81 -30.78 -2.08
N ARG A 189 9.03 -30.83 -1.53
CA ARG A 189 9.40 -31.69 -0.39
C ARG A 189 9.98 -30.88 0.76
N VAL A 190 9.71 -31.31 1.99
CA VAL A 190 10.37 -30.76 3.19
C VAL A 190 11.48 -31.66 3.71
N SER A 191 11.65 -32.87 3.15
CA SER A 191 12.72 -33.82 3.48
C SER A 191 12.85 -34.06 4.99
N PRO A 192 11.77 -34.44 5.70
CA PRO A 192 11.69 -34.32 7.16
C PRO A 192 12.72 -35.17 7.92
N ARG A 193 13.21 -36.25 7.29
CA ARG A 193 14.20 -37.17 7.87
C ARG A 193 15.65 -36.90 7.43
N ALA A 194 15.87 -35.97 6.50
CA ALA A 194 17.22 -35.56 6.14
C ALA A 194 17.82 -34.73 7.27
N ASN A 195 19.14 -34.80 7.42
CA ASN A 195 19.88 -33.93 8.33
C ASN A 195 19.95 -32.52 7.75
N THR A 196 19.96 -31.53 8.63
CA THR A 196 19.99 -30.11 8.26
C THR A 196 21.44 -29.69 8.05
N THR A 197 21.73 -29.09 6.90
CA THR A 197 23.03 -28.46 6.62
C THR A 197 23.16 -27.12 7.35
N ARG A 198 24.38 -26.62 7.47
CA ARG A 198 24.66 -25.35 8.13
C ARG A 198 24.02 -24.18 7.39
N SER A 199 24.04 -24.19 6.06
CA SER A 199 23.39 -23.18 5.21
C SER A 199 21.87 -23.18 5.39
N GLU A 200 21.23 -24.35 5.40
CA GLU A 200 19.79 -24.46 5.67
C GLU A 200 19.42 -23.94 7.08
N ALA A 201 20.22 -24.26 8.10
CA ALA A 201 19.99 -23.78 9.44
C ALA A 201 20.10 -22.24 9.52
N VAL A 202 21.13 -21.67 8.90
CA VAL A 202 21.34 -20.21 8.83
C VAL A 202 20.17 -19.53 8.11
N VAL A 203 19.77 -20.04 6.95
CA VAL A 203 18.69 -19.43 6.16
C VAL A 203 17.35 -19.42 6.89
N ILE A 204 16.98 -20.51 7.57
CA ILE A 204 15.71 -20.53 8.29
C ILE A 204 15.75 -19.61 9.52
N LEU A 205 16.89 -19.53 10.22
CA LEU A 205 17.06 -18.61 11.35
C LEU A 205 17.12 -17.15 10.89
N ASP A 206 17.65 -16.88 9.70
CA ASP A 206 17.69 -15.52 9.15
C ASP A 206 16.30 -14.99 8.81
N ARG A 207 15.42 -15.84 8.28
CA ARG A 207 14.00 -15.51 8.08
C ARG A 207 13.31 -15.15 9.39
N LEU A 208 13.60 -15.90 10.45
CA LEU A 208 13.08 -15.59 11.77
C LEU A 208 13.59 -14.24 12.29
N ARG A 209 14.87 -13.93 12.07
CA ARG A 209 15.52 -12.68 12.48
C ARG A 209 15.00 -11.46 11.72
N THR A 210 14.75 -11.60 10.42
CA THR A 210 14.37 -10.51 9.51
C THR A 210 12.85 -10.39 9.30
N ASP A 211 12.07 -11.29 9.91
CA ASP A 211 10.63 -11.45 9.68
C ASP A 211 10.29 -11.61 8.17
N THR A 212 11.15 -12.31 7.43
CA THR A 212 10.95 -12.61 6.01
C THR A 212 10.14 -13.91 5.85
N LYS A 213 9.00 -13.83 5.15
CA LYS A 213 8.14 -14.99 4.85
C LYS A 213 8.33 -15.46 3.41
N VAL A 214 8.69 -16.72 3.22
CA VAL A 214 8.90 -17.34 1.90
C VAL A 214 7.87 -18.45 1.68
N TYR A 215 7.01 -18.28 0.69
CA TYR A 215 5.96 -19.23 0.34
C TYR A 215 6.37 -20.05 -0.88
N CYS A 216 6.38 -21.38 -0.74
CA CYS A 216 6.88 -22.30 -1.77
C CYS A 216 6.00 -23.54 -2.01
N PHE A 217 4.86 -23.65 -1.32
CA PHE A 217 3.84 -24.66 -1.57
C PHE A 217 2.57 -23.97 -2.06
N SER A 218 1.86 -24.54 -3.03
CA SER A 218 0.60 -23.95 -3.51
C SER A 218 -0.44 -23.93 -2.39
N GLY A 219 -1.25 -22.87 -2.33
CA GLY A 219 -2.23 -22.66 -1.28
C GLY A 219 -2.49 -21.19 -0.99
N THR A 220 -3.43 -20.95 -0.08
CA THR A 220 -3.81 -19.62 0.39
C THR A 220 -3.13 -19.33 1.73
N TYR A 221 -2.48 -18.16 1.82
CA TYR A 221 -1.73 -17.69 2.97
C TYR A 221 -2.33 -16.39 3.48
N GLY A 222 -2.46 -16.28 4.80
CA GLY A 222 -3.16 -15.18 5.44
C GLY A 222 -4.59 -15.55 5.90
N PRO A 223 -5.15 -14.76 6.82
CA PRO A 223 -6.37 -15.12 7.52
C PRO A 223 -7.59 -14.97 6.60
N GLU A 224 -8.66 -15.72 6.90
CA GLU A 224 -9.94 -15.58 6.19
C GLU A 224 -10.64 -14.26 6.50
N SER A 225 -10.37 -13.67 7.68
CA SER A 225 -10.86 -12.36 8.11
C SER A 225 -9.85 -11.67 9.04
N GLY A 226 -9.87 -10.35 9.12
CA GLY A 226 -8.83 -9.56 9.79
C GLY A 226 -7.55 -9.49 8.94
N THR A 227 -6.49 -8.85 9.45
CA THR A 227 -5.27 -8.57 8.67
C THR A 227 -4.04 -9.17 9.34
N ALA A 228 -3.23 -9.92 8.58
CA ALA A 228 -1.91 -10.37 9.03
C ALA A 228 -0.82 -9.36 8.65
N THR A 229 0.28 -9.34 9.38
CA THR A 229 1.47 -8.52 9.04
C THR A 229 2.67 -9.41 8.76
N ALA A 230 3.49 -9.02 7.79
CA ALA A 230 4.78 -9.63 7.47
C ALA A 230 5.81 -8.53 7.18
N GLY A 231 7.08 -8.76 7.49
CA GLY A 231 8.20 -7.93 7.05
C GLY A 231 8.36 -7.99 5.52
N ASN A 232 9.30 -8.80 5.05
CA ASN A 232 9.44 -9.09 3.62
C ASN A 232 8.67 -10.36 3.25
N VAL A 233 8.15 -10.43 2.03
CA VAL A 233 7.45 -11.61 1.49
C VAL A 233 8.07 -12.05 0.18
N VAL A 234 8.23 -13.37 0.01
CA VAL A 234 8.72 -13.97 -1.24
C VAL A 234 7.77 -15.08 -1.68
N ILE A 235 7.29 -15.01 -2.92
CA ILE A 235 6.51 -16.05 -3.61
C ILE A 235 7.47 -16.82 -4.51
N ALA A 236 7.70 -18.09 -4.20
CA ALA A 236 8.70 -18.93 -4.86
C ALA A 236 8.12 -20.07 -5.70
N SER A 237 6.80 -20.27 -5.69
CA SER A 237 6.12 -21.35 -6.43
C SER A 237 4.78 -20.89 -7.00
N SER A 238 4.33 -21.56 -8.07
CA SER A 238 3.00 -21.38 -8.66
C SER A 238 1.85 -21.82 -7.73
N GLY A 239 0.68 -21.20 -7.91
CA GLY A 239 -0.56 -21.50 -7.20
C GLY A 239 -0.61 -20.95 -5.78
N ILE A 240 0.15 -19.88 -5.51
CA ILE A 240 0.20 -19.21 -4.21
C ILE A 240 -0.75 -18.02 -4.24
N MET A 241 -1.64 -17.96 -3.25
CA MET A 241 -2.50 -16.81 -3.00
C MET A 241 -2.14 -16.21 -1.65
N LEU A 242 -1.77 -14.94 -1.61
CA LEU A 242 -1.70 -14.16 -0.39
C LEU A 242 -3.05 -13.47 -0.18
N ARG A 243 -3.57 -13.47 1.04
CA ARG A 243 -4.79 -12.75 1.37
C ARG A 243 -4.73 -11.97 2.67
N ASN A 244 -5.44 -10.84 2.71
CA ASN A 244 -5.65 -10.03 3.91
C ASN A 244 -4.34 -9.77 4.69
N MET A 245 -3.33 -9.22 4.02
CA MET A 245 -1.97 -9.13 4.57
C MET A 245 -1.33 -7.77 4.31
N ILE A 246 -0.67 -7.20 5.31
CA ILE A 246 0.21 -6.03 5.17
C ILE A 246 1.65 -6.52 5.16
N VAL A 247 2.35 -6.29 4.05
CA VAL A 247 3.77 -6.51 3.86
C VAL A 247 4.47 -5.19 4.13
N THR A 248 5.09 -5.04 5.29
CA THR A 248 5.74 -3.78 5.71
C THR A 248 7.06 -3.52 4.99
N GLY A 249 7.66 -4.56 4.40
CA GLY A 249 8.85 -4.51 3.56
C GLY A 249 8.52 -4.84 2.09
N ASN A 250 9.43 -5.54 1.42
CA ASN A 250 9.31 -5.85 -0.01
C ASN A 250 8.52 -7.15 -0.24
N LEU A 251 7.79 -7.22 -1.35
CA LEU A 251 7.20 -8.45 -1.90
C LEU A 251 7.92 -8.83 -3.20
N GLU A 252 8.51 -10.01 -3.25
CA GLU A 252 9.16 -10.54 -4.45
C GLU A 252 8.49 -11.81 -4.96
N ILE A 253 8.20 -11.88 -6.25
CA ILE A 253 7.75 -13.09 -6.95
C ILE A 253 8.91 -13.57 -7.81
N LEU A 254 9.47 -14.74 -7.46
CA LEU A 254 10.70 -15.23 -8.07
C LEU A 254 10.48 -15.78 -9.49
N GLU A 255 11.55 -15.79 -10.29
CA GLU A 255 11.59 -16.43 -11.62
C GLU A 255 11.18 -17.91 -11.57
N ALA A 256 11.45 -18.59 -10.44
CA ALA A 256 11.08 -19.98 -10.22
C ALA A 256 9.57 -20.26 -10.29
N VAL A 257 8.72 -19.22 -10.20
CA VAL A 257 7.28 -19.32 -10.45
C VAL A 257 6.98 -19.63 -11.94
N GLY A 258 7.85 -19.19 -12.86
CA GLY A 258 7.70 -19.36 -14.30
C GLY A 258 6.37 -18.81 -14.82
N ASP A 259 5.74 -19.53 -15.75
CA ASP A 259 4.38 -19.24 -16.26
C ASP A 259 3.26 -19.62 -15.28
N GLY A 260 3.60 -19.90 -14.02
CA GLY A 260 2.64 -20.24 -12.98
C GLY A 260 1.83 -19.04 -12.50
N GLU A 261 0.74 -19.28 -11.76
CA GLU A 261 -0.09 -18.20 -11.20
C GLU A 261 0.38 -17.80 -9.79
N ALA A 262 0.36 -16.50 -9.50
CA ALA A 262 0.45 -15.96 -8.15
C ALA A 262 -0.69 -14.97 -7.91
N THR A 263 -1.37 -15.02 -6.77
CA THR A 263 -2.51 -14.15 -6.45
C THR A 263 -2.22 -13.32 -5.21
N LEU A 264 -2.51 -12.02 -5.26
CA LEU A 264 -2.50 -11.10 -4.13
C LEU A 264 -3.94 -10.61 -3.93
N ASP A 265 -4.57 -10.91 -2.81
CA ASP A 265 -5.98 -10.61 -2.53
C ASP A 265 -6.13 -9.82 -1.22
N ASN A 266 -6.46 -8.52 -1.29
CA ASN A 266 -6.46 -7.65 -0.12
C ASN A 266 -5.08 -7.63 0.58
N VAL A 267 -4.01 -7.43 -0.20
CA VAL A 267 -2.63 -7.31 0.30
C VAL A 267 -2.19 -5.86 0.21
N ILE A 268 -1.52 -5.32 1.23
CA ILE A 268 -0.89 -4.00 1.18
C ILE A 268 0.62 -4.22 1.20
N VAL A 269 1.37 -3.62 0.28
CA VAL A 269 2.84 -3.73 0.21
C VAL A 269 3.44 -2.35 0.40
N ASN A 270 4.02 -2.10 1.57
CA ASN A 270 4.60 -0.80 1.91
C ASN A 270 6.00 -0.61 1.28
N GLY A 271 6.68 -1.70 0.95
CA GLY A 271 7.92 -1.70 0.18
C GLY A 271 7.70 -1.93 -1.31
N LYS A 272 8.68 -2.53 -1.98
CA LYS A 272 8.65 -2.77 -3.43
C LYS A 272 7.94 -4.09 -3.75
N LEU A 273 7.12 -4.09 -4.78
CA LEU A 273 6.64 -5.31 -5.43
C LEU A 273 7.49 -5.59 -6.67
N VAL A 274 8.23 -6.70 -6.66
CA VAL A 274 9.06 -7.13 -7.79
C VAL A 274 8.55 -8.48 -8.29
N ALA A 275 8.07 -8.53 -9.53
CA ALA A 275 7.63 -9.77 -10.16
C ALA A 275 8.60 -10.20 -11.27
N LYS A 276 9.40 -11.23 -10.98
CA LYS A 276 10.33 -11.87 -11.93
C LYS A 276 9.77 -13.16 -12.55
N GLY A 277 8.66 -13.67 -12.02
CA GLY A 277 7.88 -14.77 -12.57
C GLY A 277 6.40 -14.58 -12.23
N GLY A 278 5.53 -15.50 -12.66
CA GLY A 278 4.08 -15.37 -12.48
C GLY A 278 3.39 -14.86 -13.75
N SER A 279 2.75 -15.75 -14.50
CA SER A 279 2.02 -15.37 -15.72
C SER A 279 0.67 -16.12 -15.78
N PRO A 280 -0.36 -15.63 -15.06
CA PRO A 280 -0.49 -14.27 -14.52
C PRO A 280 -0.10 -14.09 -13.04
N VAL A 281 0.34 -12.87 -12.69
CA VAL A 281 0.24 -12.34 -11.33
C VAL A 281 -1.11 -11.64 -11.19
N ILE A 282 -2.01 -12.19 -10.37
CA ILE A 282 -3.37 -11.72 -10.17
C ILE A 282 -3.42 -10.79 -8.95
N ILE A 283 -3.80 -9.52 -9.13
CA ILE A 283 -3.85 -8.52 -8.06
C ILE A 283 -5.30 -8.10 -7.80
N ALA A 284 -5.88 -8.57 -6.70
CA ALA A 284 -7.22 -8.27 -6.21
C ALA A 284 -7.13 -7.40 -4.95
N ALA A 285 -7.83 -6.26 -4.91
CA ALA A 285 -7.96 -5.38 -3.75
C ALA A 285 -6.62 -5.04 -3.04
N THR A 286 -5.51 -5.04 -3.77
CA THR A 286 -4.14 -4.96 -3.22
C THR A 286 -3.53 -3.59 -3.51
N ASP A 287 -2.85 -2.99 -2.53
CA ASP A 287 -2.22 -1.67 -2.61
C ASP A 287 -0.69 -1.78 -2.52
N VAL A 288 0.05 -0.93 -3.22
CA VAL A 288 1.52 -0.94 -3.23
C VAL A 288 2.07 0.49 -3.14
N ASP A 289 2.75 0.81 -2.04
CA ASP A 289 3.09 2.19 -1.65
C ASP A 289 4.29 2.80 -2.41
N SER A 290 5.21 2.00 -2.96
CA SER A 290 6.53 2.53 -3.40
C SER A 290 6.91 2.29 -4.86
N GLU A 291 6.85 1.06 -5.36
CA GLU A 291 7.31 0.72 -6.71
C GLU A 291 6.85 -0.69 -7.14
N VAL A 292 6.35 -0.82 -8.37
CA VAL A 292 6.04 -2.11 -9.01
C VAL A 292 6.94 -2.32 -10.24
N ARG A 293 7.69 -3.42 -10.27
CA ARG A 293 8.53 -3.81 -11.42
C ARG A 293 8.17 -5.21 -11.91
N GLY A 294 7.82 -5.33 -13.19
CA GLY A 294 7.79 -6.59 -13.92
C GLY A 294 9.02 -6.68 -14.82
N ASP A 295 9.71 -7.83 -14.82
CA ASP A 295 10.78 -8.07 -15.78
C ASP A 295 10.18 -8.59 -17.10
N ALA A 296 10.34 -7.83 -18.18
CA ALA A 296 9.76 -8.13 -19.49
C ALA A 296 10.43 -9.36 -20.15
N ASP A 297 11.65 -9.71 -19.74
CA ASP A 297 12.42 -10.81 -20.33
C ASP A 297 12.02 -12.20 -19.76
N THR A 298 11.30 -12.26 -18.64
CA THR A 298 10.92 -13.52 -17.96
C THR A 298 9.43 -13.87 -18.04
N GLY A 299 8.61 -13.09 -18.77
CA GLY A 299 7.21 -13.42 -19.09
C GLY A 299 6.17 -13.11 -18.00
N GLY A 300 6.55 -12.38 -16.94
CA GLY A 300 5.64 -11.99 -15.87
C GLY A 300 4.60 -10.95 -16.34
N SER A 301 3.33 -11.34 -16.44
CA SER A 301 2.23 -10.43 -16.75
C SER A 301 1.43 -10.13 -15.47
N ILE A 302 1.43 -8.87 -15.03
CA ILE A 302 0.64 -8.42 -13.88
C ILE A 302 -0.78 -8.09 -14.35
N ILE A 303 -1.75 -8.83 -13.84
CA ILE A 303 -3.18 -8.70 -14.14
C ILE A 303 -3.90 -8.21 -12.89
N PRO A 304 -4.35 -6.94 -12.86
CA PRO A 304 -5.27 -6.47 -11.84
C PRO A 304 -6.63 -7.17 -11.98
N SER A 305 -6.97 -8.02 -11.03
CA SER A 305 -8.29 -8.66 -10.89
C SER A 305 -9.10 -7.95 -9.80
N GLY A 306 -9.55 -6.74 -10.11
CA GLY A 306 -10.42 -5.95 -9.23
C GLY A 306 -9.67 -5.08 -8.22
N GLY A 307 -10.06 -3.80 -8.15
CA GLY A 307 -9.86 -2.88 -7.03
C GLY A 307 -8.46 -2.57 -6.49
N GLY A 308 -7.39 -3.21 -6.93
CA GLY A 308 -6.03 -2.87 -6.51
C GLY A 308 -5.45 -1.67 -7.26
N SER A 309 -4.74 -0.78 -6.54
CA SER A 309 -4.00 0.36 -7.12
C SER A 309 -2.56 -0.08 -7.35
N ILE A 310 -2.10 -0.07 -8.60
CA ILE A 310 -0.70 -0.33 -8.98
C ILE A 310 -0.14 0.99 -9.54
N ILE A 311 0.82 1.60 -8.86
CA ILE A 311 1.50 2.83 -9.32
C ILE A 311 2.97 2.46 -9.65
N PRO A 312 3.35 2.30 -10.94
CA PRO A 312 4.75 2.06 -11.31
C PRO A 312 5.54 3.37 -11.31
N SER A 313 6.72 3.39 -10.69
CA SER A 313 7.69 4.50 -10.77
C SER A 313 8.80 4.28 -11.81
N GLY A 314 8.62 3.32 -12.73
CA GLY A 314 9.55 3.04 -13.83
C GLY A 314 8.89 2.25 -14.96
N GLY A 315 9.37 2.45 -16.20
CA GLY A 315 8.73 2.04 -17.47
C GLY A 315 8.59 0.54 -17.77
N GLY A 316 8.10 -0.27 -16.82
CA GLY A 316 7.67 -1.65 -17.07
C GLY A 316 6.23 -1.70 -17.61
N SER A 317 5.99 -2.56 -18.61
CA SER A 317 4.68 -2.72 -19.27
C SER A 317 3.72 -3.56 -18.43
N ILE A 318 2.49 -3.07 -18.24
CA ILE A 318 1.34 -3.84 -17.70
C ILE A 318 0.54 -4.34 -18.91
N ILE A 319 0.28 -5.66 -19.02
CA ILE A 319 -0.51 -6.25 -20.12
C ILE A 319 -1.81 -6.83 -19.55
N PRO A 320 -2.99 -6.28 -19.85
CA PRO A 320 -4.28 -6.88 -19.48
C PRO A 320 -4.51 -8.18 -20.28
N SER A 321 -4.67 -9.34 -19.63
CA SER A 321 -5.02 -10.59 -20.34
C SER A 321 -6.53 -10.88 -20.30
N GLY A 322 -7.10 -11.16 -21.48
CA GLY A 322 -8.45 -11.69 -21.66
C GLY A 322 -8.45 -13.22 -21.57
N GLY A 323 -9.38 -13.78 -20.78
CA GLY A 323 -9.48 -15.22 -20.53
C GLY A 323 -10.46 -15.93 -21.47
N GLY A 324 -9.95 -16.88 -22.26
CA GLY A 324 -10.75 -17.92 -22.93
C GLY A 324 -10.66 -19.24 -22.18
N SER A 325 -11.80 -19.74 -21.71
CA SER A 325 -11.92 -21.02 -21.00
C SER A 325 -12.07 -22.20 -21.97
N LYS A 326 -11.23 -23.23 -21.81
CA LYS A 326 -11.45 -24.55 -22.44
C LYS A 326 -12.36 -25.39 -21.55
N SER A 327 -13.48 -25.78 -22.14
CA SER A 327 -14.48 -26.70 -21.61
C SER A 327 -14.04 -28.17 -21.65
N GLY A 328 -14.38 -28.90 -20.60
CA GLY A 328 -14.71 -30.32 -20.60
C GLY A 328 -15.40 -30.60 -19.26
N GLY A 329 -16.64 -31.07 -19.15
CA GLY A 329 -17.45 -31.94 -19.99
C GLY A 329 -17.86 -33.11 -19.09
N GLY A 330 -19.10 -33.15 -18.59
CA GLY A 330 -19.51 -34.25 -17.71
C GLY A 330 -20.88 -34.12 -17.00
N SER A 331 -21.93 -34.44 -17.75
CA SER A 331 -23.16 -35.17 -17.36
C SER A 331 -24.12 -34.69 -16.26
N ILE A 332 -25.37 -34.69 -16.69
CA ILE A 332 -26.68 -34.60 -16.03
C ILE A 332 -26.92 -35.79 -15.06
N ILE A 333 -27.63 -35.57 -13.93
CA ILE A 333 -28.90 -36.23 -13.51
C ILE A 333 -29.40 -35.68 -12.13
N PRO A 334 -30.74 -35.56 -11.90
CA PRO A 334 -31.35 -34.78 -10.81
C PRO A 334 -32.02 -35.62 -9.71
N SER A 335 -32.27 -35.03 -8.53
CA SER A 335 -33.36 -35.35 -7.58
C SER A 335 -33.49 -34.16 -6.62
N GLY A 336 -34.64 -33.55 -6.33
CA GLY A 336 -35.94 -34.05 -5.84
C GLY A 336 -36.11 -33.46 -4.43
N GLY A 337 -37.21 -32.86 -3.98
CA GLY A 337 -38.49 -32.51 -4.55
C GLY A 337 -39.33 -31.75 -3.51
N GLY A 338 -40.51 -31.30 -3.94
CA GLY A 338 -41.66 -30.96 -3.09
C GLY A 338 -41.65 -29.56 -2.44
N SER A 339 -42.75 -28.83 -2.29
CA SER A 339 -44.15 -29.03 -2.65
C SER A 339 -44.90 -27.69 -2.48
N LYS A 340 -45.89 -27.44 -3.36
CA LYS A 340 -47.16 -26.67 -3.17
C LYS A 340 -47.05 -25.16 -2.87
N SER A 341 -47.93 -24.28 -3.35
CA SER A 341 -49.23 -24.37 -4.05
C SER A 341 -49.64 -22.96 -4.52
N GLY A 342 -50.37 -22.86 -5.62
CA GLY A 342 -51.09 -21.63 -6.00
C GLY A 342 -51.63 -21.68 -7.43
N GLU A 343 -52.93 -21.98 -7.56
CA GLU A 343 -53.76 -21.99 -8.78
C GLU A 343 -53.76 -20.59 -9.45
N SER A 344 -54.10 -20.36 -10.73
CA SER A 344 -55.20 -20.91 -11.53
C SER A 344 -55.14 -20.48 -13.01
N SER A 345 -55.69 -21.36 -13.86
CA SER A 345 -56.55 -21.11 -15.03
C SER A 345 -56.01 -20.53 -16.36
N GLY A 346 -56.42 -21.20 -17.45
CA GLY A 346 -56.71 -20.59 -18.76
C GLY A 346 -55.79 -21.03 -19.92
N SER A 347 -55.94 -22.25 -20.45
CA SER A 347 -56.72 -22.56 -21.67
C SER A 347 -56.14 -22.05 -23.00
N GLY A 348 -55.78 -22.99 -23.89
CA GLY A 348 -56.10 -22.86 -25.32
C GLY A 348 -55.03 -23.32 -26.32
N GLY A 349 -55.32 -24.39 -27.08
CA GLY A 349 -55.08 -24.35 -28.53
C GLY A 349 -53.92 -25.16 -29.13
N SER A 350 -54.02 -26.50 -29.06
CA SER A 350 -54.01 -27.43 -30.20
C SER A 350 -53.17 -27.20 -31.49
N LYS A 351 -52.44 -28.28 -31.83
CA LYS A 351 -52.19 -28.88 -33.18
C LYS A 351 -51.14 -28.17 -34.07
N SER A 352 -50.27 -28.85 -34.85
CA SER A 352 -50.20 -30.26 -35.31
C SER A 352 -48.90 -30.49 -36.10
N GLY A 353 -48.39 -31.74 -36.06
CA GLY A 353 -47.69 -32.46 -37.16
C GLY A 353 -46.29 -31.95 -37.56
N GLY A 354 -45.20 -32.71 -37.55
CA GLY A 354 -45.03 -34.16 -37.58
C GLY A 354 -44.50 -34.62 -38.94
N SER A 355 -43.29 -35.18 -38.93
CA SER A 355 -42.72 -36.14 -39.92
C SER A 355 -42.07 -35.55 -41.17
N SER A 356 -41.01 -36.10 -41.77
CA SER A 356 -39.83 -36.89 -41.39
C SER A 356 -39.04 -37.17 -42.69
N GLY A 357 -37.73 -37.42 -42.57
CA GLY A 357 -36.92 -38.21 -43.51
C GLY A 357 -36.38 -37.47 -44.75
N SER A 358 -35.25 -37.83 -45.35
CA SER A 358 -34.10 -38.69 -45.03
C SER A 358 -33.33 -38.91 -46.35
N GLY A 359 -32.00 -38.76 -46.31
CA GLY A 359 -31.04 -39.44 -47.22
C GLY A 359 -30.88 -38.82 -48.62
N GLY A 360 -29.69 -38.75 -49.23
CA GLY A 360 -28.37 -39.25 -48.86
C GLY A 360 -27.52 -39.42 -50.13
N SER A 361 -26.19 -39.52 -49.92
CA SER A 361 -25.16 -40.04 -50.85
C SER A 361 -24.76 -39.17 -52.06
N LYS A 362 -23.54 -39.22 -52.61
CA LYS A 362 -22.18 -39.75 -52.30
C LYS A 362 -21.27 -39.25 -53.47
N ASP A 363 -19.96 -39.43 -53.30
CA ASP A 363 -18.86 -39.41 -54.31
C ASP A 363 -17.86 -38.25 -54.08
N GLY A 364 -16.54 -38.44 -53.98
CA GLY A 364 -15.70 -39.63 -54.10
C GLY A 364 -14.42 -39.37 -54.93
N GLY A 365 -13.27 -39.16 -54.26
CA GLY A 365 -11.87 -39.31 -54.79
C GLY A 365 -11.37 -38.22 -55.76
N SER A 366 -10.08 -37.83 -55.83
CA SER A 366 -8.84 -38.40 -55.31
C SER A 366 -7.67 -37.37 -55.38
N ILE A 367 -6.88 -37.33 -54.30
CA ILE A 367 -5.40 -37.22 -54.14
C ILE A 367 -4.55 -36.46 -55.18
N GLY A 368 -3.84 -35.44 -54.68
CA GLY A 368 -2.56 -34.92 -55.21
C GLY A 368 -1.77 -34.21 -54.11
N ASP A 369 -0.60 -34.75 -53.77
CA ASP A 369 0.32 -34.31 -52.70
C ASP A 369 1.30 -33.21 -53.17
N LYS A 370 1.81 -32.45 -52.18
CA LYS A 370 2.97 -31.51 -52.12
C LYS A 370 2.80 -30.01 -52.42
N GLY A 371 2.85 -29.22 -51.33
CA GLY A 371 3.94 -28.25 -51.11
C GLY A 371 3.60 -26.76 -50.91
N GLY A 372 3.54 -26.31 -49.64
CA GLY A 372 4.18 -25.07 -49.14
C GLY A 372 3.48 -23.69 -49.29
N GLY A 373 3.32 -22.98 -48.15
CA GLY A 373 3.10 -21.51 -48.03
C GLY A 373 1.68 -21.14 -47.52
N SER A 374 1.45 -20.97 -46.21
CA SER A 374 1.64 -19.77 -45.36
C SER A 374 0.75 -18.58 -45.73
N GLY A 375 -0.07 -18.13 -44.77
CA GLY A 375 -0.68 -16.81 -44.80
C GLY A 375 -2.09 -16.75 -44.25
N ASP A 376 -2.21 -16.86 -42.92
CA ASP A 376 -3.44 -17.03 -42.15
C ASP A 376 -4.47 -15.89 -42.27
N ASP A 377 -5.72 -16.29 -42.47
CA ASP A 377 -6.93 -15.47 -42.34
C ASP A 377 -7.15 -15.05 -40.88
N LYS A 378 -7.39 -13.76 -40.68
CA LYS A 378 -7.70 -13.13 -39.40
C LYS A 378 -9.07 -13.61 -38.88
N GLY A 379 -9.05 -14.65 -38.06
CA GLY A 379 -10.21 -15.09 -37.27
C GLY A 379 -10.41 -14.23 -36.02
N ASP A 380 -11.67 -13.89 -35.75
CA ASP A 380 -12.15 -13.04 -34.64
C ASP A 380 -11.52 -13.35 -33.26
N LYS A 381 -11.15 -12.27 -32.55
CA LYS A 381 -10.65 -12.29 -31.17
C LYS A 381 -11.82 -12.38 -30.18
N PRO A 382 -11.69 -13.10 -29.04
CA PRO A 382 -12.70 -13.11 -27.98
C PRO A 382 -12.66 -11.81 -27.14
N SER A 383 -13.81 -11.23 -26.77
CA SER A 383 -13.95 -9.95 -26.03
C SER A 383 -13.67 -10.06 -24.51
N PRO A 384 -12.77 -9.22 -23.96
CA PRO A 384 -12.64 -8.93 -22.53
C PRO A 384 -13.00 -7.45 -22.20
N ARG A 385 -13.73 -7.20 -21.10
CA ARG A 385 -14.15 -5.88 -20.52
C ARG A 385 -14.65 -4.84 -21.53
N ASN A 386 -15.94 -4.51 -21.46
CA ASN A 386 -16.50 -3.50 -22.34
C ASN A 386 -15.80 -2.14 -22.07
N THR A 387 -15.14 -1.62 -23.10
CA THR A 387 -14.55 -0.28 -23.08
C THR A 387 -15.42 0.61 -23.94
N TYR A 388 -15.75 1.79 -23.41
CA TYR A 388 -16.62 2.74 -24.08
C TYR A 388 -15.92 4.06 -24.32
N TYR A 389 -16.20 4.68 -25.45
CA TYR A 389 -15.63 5.97 -25.84
C TYR A 389 -16.70 7.04 -25.84
N ILE A 390 -16.45 8.16 -25.17
CA ILE A 390 -17.34 9.31 -25.07
C ILE A 390 -16.69 10.50 -25.75
N ARG A 391 -17.43 11.14 -26.65
CA ARG A 391 -16.99 12.34 -27.35
C ARG A 391 -18.17 13.23 -27.67
N GLN A 392 -18.15 14.46 -27.15
CA GLN A 392 -19.14 15.47 -27.50
C GLN A 392 -19.24 15.63 -29.04
N GLY A 393 -20.47 15.65 -29.55
CA GLY A 393 -20.72 15.76 -31.00
C GLY A 393 -20.20 14.56 -31.80
N ALA A 394 -20.14 13.37 -31.19
CA ALA A 394 -19.90 12.13 -31.91
C ALA A 394 -20.99 11.87 -32.98
N GLY A 395 -20.56 11.27 -34.09
CA GLY A 395 -21.45 10.75 -35.12
C GLY A 395 -21.48 9.22 -35.09
N GLY A 396 -21.95 8.59 -36.16
CA GLY A 396 -21.96 7.12 -36.26
C GLY A 396 -23.14 6.49 -35.53
N THR A 397 -22.94 5.30 -34.97
CA THR A 397 -24.02 4.52 -34.35
C THR A 397 -24.28 4.84 -32.87
N ASN A 398 -23.48 5.70 -32.24
CA ASN A 398 -23.62 6.13 -30.85
C ASN A 398 -23.75 4.95 -29.86
N ASN A 399 -22.87 3.95 -30.00
CA ASN A 399 -22.85 2.75 -29.16
C ASN A 399 -21.56 2.61 -28.33
N GLY A 400 -20.62 3.56 -28.50
CA GLY A 400 -19.41 3.65 -27.69
C GLY A 400 -18.33 2.63 -28.00
N ILE A 401 -18.43 1.81 -29.05
CA ILE A 401 -17.47 0.72 -29.30
C ILE A 401 -16.09 1.19 -29.77
N ASP A 402 -16.01 2.41 -30.34
CA ASP A 402 -14.79 3.06 -30.82
C ASP A 402 -15.01 4.59 -30.94
N TRP A 403 -14.01 5.35 -31.35
CA TRP A 403 -14.11 6.81 -31.48
C TRP A 403 -14.93 7.30 -32.68
N ASN A 404 -15.19 6.44 -33.69
CA ASN A 404 -16.10 6.76 -34.81
C ASN A 404 -17.57 6.64 -34.38
N ASN A 405 -17.84 5.74 -33.45
CA ASN A 405 -19.16 5.40 -32.93
C ASN A 405 -19.33 5.76 -31.45
N ALA A 406 -18.51 6.69 -30.96
CA ALA A 406 -18.48 7.14 -29.58
C ALA A 406 -19.86 7.60 -29.10
N LEU A 407 -20.13 7.43 -27.81
CA LEU A 407 -21.28 8.02 -27.15
C LEU A 407 -21.11 9.54 -27.10
N THR A 408 -22.17 10.30 -27.31
CA THR A 408 -22.11 11.77 -27.22
C THR A 408 -21.91 12.28 -25.79
N GLU A 409 -22.32 11.48 -24.80
CA GLU A 409 -22.25 11.75 -23.36
C GLU A 409 -22.20 10.41 -22.59
N LEU A 410 -22.01 10.45 -21.27
CA LEU A 410 -22.10 9.25 -20.44
C LEU A 410 -23.52 8.68 -20.51
N PRO A 411 -23.69 7.35 -20.64
CA PRO A 411 -25.02 6.73 -20.69
C PRO A 411 -25.74 6.82 -19.35
N ASP A 412 -27.07 6.71 -19.32
CA ASP A 412 -27.86 6.77 -18.08
C ASP A 412 -27.49 5.69 -17.04
N VAL A 413 -26.94 4.56 -17.49
CA VAL A 413 -26.46 3.47 -16.63
C VAL A 413 -25.11 3.02 -17.15
N LEU A 414 -24.09 3.08 -16.29
CA LEU A 414 -22.75 2.60 -16.53
C LEU A 414 -22.63 1.10 -16.21
N GLU A 415 -21.74 0.44 -16.91
CA GLU A 415 -21.52 -1.00 -16.78
C GLU A 415 -20.43 -1.30 -15.75
N ARG A 416 -20.75 -2.10 -14.73
CA ARG A 416 -19.79 -2.53 -13.71
C ARG A 416 -18.64 -3.32 -14.36
N GLY A 417 -17.40 -2.93 -14.06
CA GLY A 417 -16.19 -3.51 -14.64
C GLY A 417 -15.78 -2.93 -16.00
N ALA A 418 -16.52 -1.94 -16.53
CA ALA A 418 -16.19 -1.25 -17.76
C ALA A 418 -15.29 -0.02 -17.52
N THR A 419 -14.55 0.35 -18.57
CA THR A 419 -13.75 1.58 -18.63
C THR A 419 -14.33 2.52 -19.68
N TYR A 420 -14.48 3.78 -19.33
CA TYR A 420 -15.06 4.84 -20.15
C TYR A 420 -13.99 5.90 -20.46
N TYR A 421 -13.50 5.93 -21.69
CA TYR A 421 -12.57 6.97 -22.17
C TYR A 421 -13.36 8.19 -22.65
N ILE A 422 -13.14 9.34 -22.03
CA ILE A 422 -13.80 10.59 -22.38
C ILE A 422 -12.85 11.54 -23.11
N ALA A 423 -13.21 12.01 -24.29
CA ALA A 423 -12.49 13.06 -25.00
C ALA A 423 -12.71 14.43 -24.34
N SER A 424 -11.86 15.39 -24.68
CA SER A 424 -12.12 16.79 -24.41
C SER A 424 -13.44 17.24 -25.02
N GLY A 425 -14.14 18.11 -24.31
CA GLY A 425 -15.49 18.56 -24.67
C GLY A 425 -16.26 19.05 -23.45
N THR A 426 -17.50 19.47 -23.67
CA THR A 426 -18.43 19.86 -22.62
C THR A 426 -19.52 18.80 -22.47
N TYR A 427 -19.75 18.36 -21.24
CA TYR A 427 -20.65 17.28 -20.88
C TYR A 427 -21.61 17.75 -19.76
N PRO A 428 -22.85 17.23 -19.74
CA PRO A 428 -23.84 17.60 -18.71
C PRO A 428 -23.44 17.08 -17.33
N SER A 429 -24.12 17.55 -16.28
CA SER A 429 -24.04 16.94 -14.95
C SER A 429 -24.37 15.44 -14.99
N TYR A 430 -23.84 14.67 -14.04
CA TYR A 430 -24.01 13.23 -13.99
C TYR A 430 -24.31 12.70 -12.60
N LYS A 431 -25.22 11.72 -12.54
CA LYS A 431 -25.61 11.02 -11.32
C LYS A 431 -25.11 9.58 -11.35
N PHE A 432 -24.24 9.24 -10.41
CA PHE A 432 -23.67 7.92 -10.22
C PHE A 432 -24.56 7.14 -9.24
N ASP A 433 -25.58 6.46 -9.76
CA ASP A 433 -26.49 5.62 -8.99
C ASP A 433 -26.57 4.17 -9.51
N ASP A 434 -25.56 3.75 -10.27
CA ASP A 434 -25.47 2.40 -10.83
C ASP A 434 -25.53 1.35 -9.70
N PRO A 435 -26.36 0.31 -9.82
CA PRO A 435 -26.43 -0.76 -8.83
C PRO A 435 -25.07 -1.39 -8.56
N GLU A 436 -24.71 -1.56 -7.28
CA GLU A 436 -23.49 -2.28 -6.91
C GLU A 436 -23.62 -3.77 -7.29
N GLN A 437 -22.59 -4.33 -7.94
CA GLN A 437 -22.51 -5.75 -8.29
C GLN A 437 -21.15 -6.30 -7.83
N GLY A 438 -21.13 -6.89 -6.64
CA GLY A 438 -19.88 -7.31 -6.00
C GLY A 438 -18.93 -6.13 -5.78
N ASN A 439 -17.65 -6.31 -6.13
CA ASN A 439 -16.59 -5.31 -5.91
C ASN A 439 -16.06 -4.72 -7.23
N ALA A 440 -16.83 -4.83 -8.32
CA ALA A 440 -16.40 -4.37 -9.65
C ALA A 440 -16.51 -2.84 -9.75
N TYR A 441 -15.37 -2.19 -10.06
CA TYR A 441 -15.32 -0.74 -10.26
C TYR A 441 -15.83 -0.36 -11.65
N ILE A 442 -16.45 0.81 -11.74
CA ILE A 442 -16.62 1.55 -12.99
C ILE A 442 -15.47 2.55 -13.07
N GLU A 443 -14.77 2.56 -14.19
CA GLU A 443 -13.64 3.47 -14.42
C GLU A 443 -13.99 4.51 -15.49
N ILE A 444 -13.80 5.79 -15.19
CA ILE A 444 -13.94 6.89 -16.14
C ILE A 444 -12.60 7.59 -16.25
N LYS A 445 -12.06 7.70 -17.47
CA LYS A 445 -10.73 8.24 -17.71
C LYS A 445 -10.78 9.31 -18.79
N LYS A 446 -10.14 10.46 -18.56
CA LYS A 446 -9.84 11.40 -19.64
C LYS A 446 -8.92 10.72 -20.65
N ALA A 447 -9.29 10.71 -21.92
CA ALA A 447 -8.40 10.26 -22.98
C ALA A 447 -7.26 11.28 -23.19
N THR A 448 -6.04 10.77 -23.24
CA THR A 448 -4.80 11.52 -23.52
C THR A 448 -4.20 11.05 -24.84
N VAL A 449 -3.09 11.66 -25.30
CA VAL A 449 -2.39 11.17 -26.50
C VAL A 449 -1.62 9.88 -26.24
N ASP A 450 -1.36 9.56 -24.98
CA ASP A 450 -0.60 8.37 -24.57
C ASP A 450 -1.51 7.24 -24.08
N ASP A 451 -2.76 7.55 -23.69
CA ASP A 451 -3.75 6.59 -23.20
C ASP A 451 -5.17 6.99 -23.62
N TYR A 452 -5.68 6.35 -24.66
CA TYR A 452 -6.99 6.63 -25.28
C TYR A 452 -7.75 5.37 -25.71
N GLY A 453 -7.32 4.18 -25.26
CA GLY A 453 -7.90 2.90 -25.63
C GLY A 453 -7.60 2.49 -27.08
N THR A 454 -8.57 2.62 -27.99
CA THR A 454 -8.48 2.13 -29.37
C THR A 454 -8.03 3.20 -30.37
N ASP A 455 -7.25 2.81 -31.38
CA ASP A 455 -6.90 3.66 -32.53
C ASP A 455 -8.07 3.92 -33.48
N VAL A 456 -9.12 3.10 -33.42
CA VAL A 456 -10.24 3.19 -34.37
C VAL A 456 -11.01 4.49 -34.19
N GLY A 457 -10.85 5.40 -35.15
CA GLY A 457 -11.49 6.72 -35.16
C GLY A 457 -10.79 7.78 -34.30
N TRP A 458 -9.70 7.43 -33.61
CA TRP A 458 -8.97 8.34 -32.74
C TRP A 458 -8.35 9.50 -33.52
N LYS A 459 -8.28 10.67 -32.88
CA LYS A 459 -7.55 11.84 -33.36
C LYS A 459 -6.93 12.53 -32.15
N ASN A 460 -5.64 12.88 -32.21
CA ASN A 460 -4.96 13.57 -31.09
C ASN A 460 -5.66 14.86 -30.65
N GLY A 461 -6.42 15.52 -31.54
CA GLY A 461 -7.24 16.67 -31.20
C GLY A 461 -8.34 16.39 -30.17
N TYR A 462 -8.76 15.13 -29.98
CA TYR A 462 -9.72 14.74 -28.95
C TYR A 462 -9.11 14.75 -27.54
N ALA A 463 -7.78 14.68 -27.42
CA ALA A 463 -7.10 14.84 -26.14
C ALA A 463 -6.93 16.33 -25.75
N ALA A 464 -6.98 17.24 -26.71
CA ALA A 464 -6.62 18.65 -26.50
C ALA A 464 -7.64 19.37 -25.60
N GLY A 465 -7.20 19.87 -24.45
CA GLY A 465 -8.05 20.54 -23.45
C GLY A 465 -8.64 19.57 -22.43
N VAL A 466 -9.78 19.95 -21.85
CA VAL A 466 -10.39 19.25 -20.71
C VAL A 466 -11.71 18.59 -21.10
N ALA A 467 -12.08 17.53 -20.39
CA ALA A 467 -13.48 17.10 -20.31
C ALA A 467 -14.18 17.93 -19.23
N LEU A 468 -14.89 18.96 -19.66
CA LEU A 468 -15.63 19.88 -18.80
C LEU A 468 -17.02 19.32 -18.52
N PHE A 469 -17.29 18.97 -17.26
CA PHE A 469 -18.64 18.70 -16.77
C PHE A 469 -19.20 19.96 -16.14
N THR A 470 -20.37 20.39 -16.59
CA THR A 470 -21.04 21.59 -16.10
C THR A 470 -22.53 21.51 -16.39
N ASP A 471 -23.32 22.25 -15.64
CA ASP A 471 -24.76 22.43 -15.84
C ASP A 471 -25.14 23.83 -15.34
N ASP A 472 -26.41 24.24 -15.46
CA ASP A 472 -26.90 25.53 -14.95
C ASP A 472 -26.68 25.67 -13.43
N LYS A 473 -26.67 24.54 -12.71
CA LYS A 473 -26.41 24.46 -11.26
C LYS A 473 -25.93 23.07 -10.87
N GLY A 474 -25.16 23.00 -9.78
CA GLY A 474 -24.82 21.72 -9.16
C GLY A 474 -26.00 20.99 -8.48
N PRO A 475 -25.80 19.72 -8.06
CA PRO A 475 -24.53 19.01 -8.09
C PRO A 475 -24.09 18.65 -9.52
N ILE A 476 -22.82 18.91 -9.87
CA ILE A 476 -22.29 18.51 -11.18
C ILE A 476 -22.10 17.00 -11.21
N PHE A 477 -21.45 16.45 -10.19
CA PHE A 477 -21.41 15.02 -9.92
C PHE A 477 -22.18 14.68 -8.65
N GLN A 478 -23.13 13.74 -8.72
CA GLN A 478 -23.87 13.25 -7.56
C GLN A 478 -23.72 11.75 -7.41
N PHE A 479 -23.13 11.27 -6.31
CA PHE A 479 -22.97 9.84 -6.05
C PHE A 479 -24.02 9.33 -5.07
N SER A 480 -24.67 8.23 -5.44
CA SER A 480 -25.63 7.50 -4.60
C SER A 480 -25.16 6.08 -4.27
N THR A 481 -24.18 5.54 -5.00
CA THR A 481 -23.57 4.22 -4.81
C THR A 481 -22.03 4.30 -4.83
N GLY A 482 -21.35 3.21 -4.49
CA GLY A 482 -19.89 3.11 -4.49
C GLY A 482 -19.24 2.44 -5.72
N TYR A 483 -17.93 2.18 -5.62
CA TYR A 483 -17.08 1.49 -6.60
C TYR A 483 -16.88 2.26 -7.92
N TYR A 484 -16.33 3.47 -7.82
CA TYR A 484 -15.96 4.29 -8.97
C TYR A 484 -14.52 4.76 -8.88
N ILE A 485 -13.82 4.73 -10.01
CA ILE A 485 -12.53 5.41 -10.20
C ILE A 485 -12.75 6.42 -11.33
N ILE A 486 -12.50 7.69 -11.05
CA ILE A 486 -12.58 8.75 -12.06
C ILE A 486 -11.23 9.46 -12.09
N ASP A 487 -10.59 9.45 -13.26
CA ASP A 487 -9.23 9.93 -13.43
C ASP A 487 -9.13 10.91 -14.60
N GLY A 488 -8.72 12.14 -14.31
CA GLY A 488 -8.35 13.13 -15.31
C GLY A 488 -7.04 12.81 -16.06
N GLN A 489 -6.29 11.79 -15.63
CA GLN A 489 -5.00 11.30 -16.13
C GLN A 489 -3.81 12.26 -16.06
N THR A 490 -4.07 13.55 -16.23
CA THR A 490 -3.07 14.61 -16.16
C THR A 490 -3.57 15.67 -15.21
N GLY A 491 -2.67 16.27 -14.44
CA GLY A 491 -2.97 17.35 -13.52
C GLY A 491 -1.80 17.53 -12.57
N SER A 492 -1.44 18.77 -12.27
CA SER A 492 -0.42 19.08 -11.28
C SER A 492 -0.75 20.40 -10.64
N GLU A 493 -0.72 20.42 -9.30
CA GLU A 493 -1.01 21.60 -8.49
C GLU A 493 -2.32 22.29 -8.89
N ASP A 494 -2.25 23.49 -9.47
CA ASP A 494 -3.40 24.30 -9.88
C ASP A 494 -3.64 24.33 -11.39
N SER A 495 -3.09 23.38 -12.16
CA SER A 495 -3.20 23.38 -13.63
C SER A 495 -3.16 22.00 -14.29
N GLY A 496 -3.56 21.94 -15.57
CA GLY A 496 -3.39 20.75 -16.42
C GLY A 496 -4.32 19.57 -16.14
N HIS A 497 -5.35 19.76 -15.32
CA HIS A 497 -6.30 18.72 -14.92
C HIS A 497 -7.18 18.29 -16.10
N GLY A 498 -7.19 17.00 -16.42
CA GLY A 498 -7.84 16.51 -17.65
C GLY A 498 -9.38 16.46 -17.56
N ILE A 499 -9.94 16.35 -16.36
CA ILE A 499 -11.38 16.50 -16.10
C ILE A 499 -11.59 17.72 -15.22
N LYS A 500 -12.59 18.53 -15.57
CA LYS A 500 -13.01 19.70 -14.80
C LYS A 500 -14.49 19.62 -14.47
N LEU A 501 -14.83 19.80 -13.20
CA LEU A 501 -16.18 20.05 -12.73
C LEU A 501 -16.33 21.54 -12.47
N TYR A 502 -17.26 22.18 -13.16
CA TYR A 502 -17.54 23.60 -12.98
C TYR A 502 -18.99 23.81 -12.56
N ASN A 503 -19.19 24.49 -11.44
CA ASN A 503 -20.51 24.84 -10.94
C ASN A 503 -20.75 26.36 -11.10
N PRO A 504 -21.41 26.81 -12.19
CA PRO A 504 -21.59 28.23 -12.53
C PRO A 504 -22.63 28.97 -11.68
N MET A 505 -23.42 28.26 -10.86
CA MET A 505 -24.35 28.85 -9.89
C MET A 505 -25.43 29.80 -10.48
N ASN A 506 -26.37 29.28 -11.27
CA ASN A 506 -27.47 30.09 -11.84
C ASN A 506 -28.74 30.17 -10.96
N ILE A 507 -28.60 30.41 -9.64
CA ILE A 507 -29.76 30.61 -8.72
C ILE A 507 -29.49 31.69 -7.67
N GLU A 508 -30.58 32.27 -7.15
CA GLU A 508 -30.60 33.33 -6.14
C GLU A 508 -29.62 33.10 -4.99
N PRO A 509 -29.04 34.21 -4.44
CA PRO A 509 -28.17 34.13 -3.28
C PRO A 509 -28.84 33.28 -2.19
N HIS A 510 -28.07 32.36 -1.61
CA HIS A 510 -28.43 31.50 -0.46
C HIS A 510 -28.95 30.06 -0.69
N LYS A 511 -28.99 29.51 -1.92
CA LYS A 511 -29.28 28.07 -2.18
C LYS A 511 -28.20 27.35 -3.01
N GLY A 512 -26.98 27.27 -2.46
CA GLY A 512 -25.77 26.78 -3.15
C GLY A 512 -25.85 25.37 -3.78
N GLY A 513 -25.40 25.24 -5.03
CA GLY A 513 -25.04 23.97 -5.69
C GLY A 513 -23.63 23.51 -5.31
N ASN A 514 -23.23 22.33 -5.79
CA ASN A 514 -21.93 21.67 -5.50
C ASN A 514 -21.24 21.22 -6.79
N CYS A 515 -19.91 21.12 -6.80
CA CYS A 515 -19.23 20.34 -7.83
C CYS A 515 -19.49 18.84 -7.62
N MET A 516 -19.41 18.37 -6.37
CA MET A 516 -19.64 16.99 -5.99
C MET A 516 -20.60 16.89 -4.80
N GLN A 517 -21.54 15.95 -4.87
CA GLN A 517 -22.45 15.65 -3.76
C GLN A 517 -22.58 14.15 -3.47
N ILE A 518 -22.62 13.81 -2.18
CA ILE A 518 -23.06 12.50 -1.67
C ILE A 518 -24.26 12.75 -0.74
N PRO A 519 -25.51 12.57 -1.20
CA PRO A 519 -26.69 12.96 -0.45
C PRO A 519 -26.91 12.15 0.83
N THR A 520 -27.59 12.75 1.81
CA THR A 520 -28.03 12.06 3.03
C THR A 520 -28.89 10.85 2.69
N GLY A 521 -28.71 9.75 3.42
CA GLY A 521 -29.45 8.49 3.21
C GLY A 521 -28.81 7.57 2.17
N THR A 522 -27.73 8.00 1.51
CA THR A 522 -26.91 7.13 0.64
C THR A 522 -25.76 6.50 1.41
N GLN A 523 -25.22 5.41 0.86
CA GLN A 523 -23.98 4.79 1.29
C GLN A 523 -23.05 4.71 0.08
N VAL A 524 -21.97 5.48 0.10
CA VAL A 524 -20.97 5.52 -0.97
C VAL A 524 -19.66 5.03 -0.39
N ARG A 525 -19.07 4.03 -1.04
CA ARG A 525 -17.78 3.46 -0.64
C ARG A 525 -16.89 3.20 -1.85
N HIS A 526 -15.58 3.13 -1.66
CA HIS A 526 -14.65 2.82 -2.76
C HIS A 526 -14.79 3.82 -3.91
N LEU A 527 -14.65 5.10 -3.58
CA LEU A 527 -14.68 6.19 -4.56
C LEU A 527 -13.30 6.83 -4.62
N THR A 528 -12.70 6.82 -5.81
CA THR A 528 -11.41 7.46 -6.07
C THR A 528 -11.57 8.52 -7.15
N LEU A 529 -11.16 9.74 -6.84
CA LEU A 529 -11.09 10.86 -7.78
C LEU A 529 -9.63 11.29 -7.91
N ARG A 530 -9.12 11.28 -9.15
CA ARG A 530 -7.73 11.64 -9.47
C ARG A 530 -7.67 12.71 -10.54
N HIS A 531 -6.77 13.67 -10.41
CA HIS A 531 -6.53 14.67 -11.46
C HIS A 531 -7.80 15.43 -11.89
N ILE A 532 -8.71 15.68 -10.94
CA ILE A 532 -9.96 16.40 -11.18
C ILE A 532 -9.79 17.85 -10.71
N GLU A 533 -10.10 18.80 -11.58
CA GLU A 533 -10.31 20.20 -11.18
C GLU A 533 -11.77 20.38 -10.77
N MET A 534 -12.02 21.03 -9.64
CA MET A 534 -13.34 21.38 -9.14
C MET A 534 -13.37 22.88 -8.83
N GLU A 535 -14.16 23.61 -9.60
CA GLU A 535 -14.30 25.06 -9.50
C GLU A 535 -15.75 25.45 -9.20
N ASP A 536 -15.95 26.13 -8.07
CA ASP A 536 -17.20 26.79 -7.74
C ASP A 536 -17.21 28.26 -8.17
N ALA A 537 -18.38 28.88 -8.21
CA ALA A 537 -18.56 30.23 -8.73
C ALA A 537 -18.21 31.39 -7.77
N GLY A 538 -17.51 31.20 -6.64
CA GLY A 538 -17.07 32.39 -5.92
C GLY A 538 -16.47 32.22 -4.54
N TRP A 539 -15.15 32.40 -4.48
CA TRP A 539 -14.47 32.91 -3.30
C TRP A 539 -14.71 34.42 -3.16
N ALA A 540 -15.41 34.84 -2.10
CA ALA A 540 -15.78 36.25 -1.94
C ALA A 540 -14.66 37.15 -1.39
N GLY A 541 -13.57 36.57 -0.89
CA GLY A 541 -12.58 37.31 -0.12
C GLY A 541 -13.22 38.20 0.95
N SER A 542 -12.62 39.31 1.35
CA SER A 542 -13.14 40.17 2.43
C SER A 542 -14.31 41.10 2.04
N ALA A 543 -14.88 40.98 0.84
CA ALA A 543 -15.91 41.92 0.38
C ALA A 543 -17.31 41.49 0.83
N LYS A 544 -17.93 42.30 1.68
CA LYS A 544 -19.39 42.29 1.87
C LYS A 544 -20.03 42.61 0.52
N ASP A 545 -20.50 41.58 -0.17
CA ASP A 545 -21.78 41.49 -0.85
C ASP A 545 -21.81 40.13 -1.57
N GLU A 546 -22.70 39.23 -1.12
CA GLU A 546 -23.06 37.98 -1.81
C GLU A 546 -22.00 36.87 -1.96
N ALA A 547 -21.23 36.55 -0.91
CA ALA A 547 -20.51 35.26 -0.91
C ALA A 547 -21.51 34.10 -1.08
N TYR A 548 -21.40 33.37 -2.20
CA TYR A 548 -22.27 32.24 -2.48
C TYR A 548 -22.05 31.15 -1.42
N LYS A 549 -23.13 30.52 -0.94
CA LYS A 549 -23.06 29.39 0.00
C LYS A 549 -22.67 28.08 -0.72
N THR A 550 -21.60 28.11 -1.52
CA THR A 550 -21.14 26.93 -2.24
C THR A 550 -20.31 26.02 -1.35
N ARG A 551 -20.46 24.72 -1.61
CA ARG A 551 -19.64 23.66 -1.03
C ARG A 551 -19.14 22.83 -2.18
N THR A 552 -17.84 22.83 -2.42
CA THR A 552 -17.31 22.21 -3.63
C THR A 552 -17.52 20.71 -3.58
N VAL A 553 -17.18 20.09 -2.46
CA VAL A 553 -17.55 18.71 -2.12
C VAL A 553 -18.49 18.72 -0.92
N TYR A 554 -19.71 18.22 -1.12
CA TYR A 554 -20.73 18.14 -0.08
C TYR A 554 -21.24 16.71 0.13
N ALA A 555 -20.64 16.01 1.08
CA ALA A 555 -20.95 14.63 1.40
C ALA A 555 -21.65 14.52 2.76
N THR A 556 -22.94 14.23 2.74
CA THR A 556 -23.75 14.02 3.95
C THR A 556 -24.26 12.59 4.10
N GLY A 557 -24.17 11.76 3.05
CA GLY A 557 -24.34 10.31 3.13
C GLY A 557 -23.22 9.61 3.88
N ALA A 558 -23.41 8.31 4.13
CA ALA A 558 -22.40 7.47 4.78
C ALA A 558 -21.25 7.20 3.81
N THR A 559 -20.00 7.39 4.26
CA THR A 559 -18.81 7.24 3.40
C THR A 559 -17.73 6.36 4.02
N ALA A 560 -17.06 5.56 3.20
CA ALA A 560 -15.88 4.76 3.57
C ALA A 560 -14.98 4.51 2.34
N HIS A 561 -13.65 4.41 2.51
CA HIS A 561 -12.71 4.24 1.39
C HIS A 561 -12.86 5.32 0.31
N ILE A 562 -12.73 6.57 0.72
CA ILE A 562 -12.84 7.73 -0.19
C ILE A 562 -11.45 8.31 -0.41
N THR A 563 -11.05 8.46 -1.67
CA THR A 563 -9.72 8.95 -2.05
C THR A 563 -9.83 10.13 -3.00
N PHE A 564 -9.12 11.21 -2.67
CA PHE A 564 -8.83 12.34 -3.55
C PHE A 564 -7.32 12.43 -3.73
N GLN A 565 -6.86 12.43 -4.98
CA GLN A 565 -5.44 12.39 -5.32
C GLN A 565 -5.16 13.38 -6.46
N TYR A 566 -4.19 14.28 -6.30
CA TYR A 566 -3.81 15.23 -7.35
C TYR A 566 -4.99 16.07 -7.89
N CYS A 567 -5.96 16.40 -7.04
CA CYS A 567 -7.11 17.22 -7.43
C CYS A 567 -6.86 18.70 -7.15
N TYR A 568 -7.43 19.58 -7.97
CA TYR A 568 -7.42 21.02 -7.77
C TYR A 568 -8.81 21.51 -7.36
N ILE A 569 -8.98 21.93 -6.10
CA ILE A 569 -10.27 22.36 -5.54
C ILE A 569 -10.22 23.85 -5.21
N HIS A 570 -11.04 24.67 -5.88
CA HIS A 570 -10.92 26.12 -5.76
C HIS A 570 -12.21 26.90 -5.93
N GLU A 571 -12.12 28.18 -5.56
CA GLU A 571 -13.20 29.19 -5.67
C GLU A 571 -14.47 28.83 -4.89
N SER A 572 -14.28 28.17 -3.75
CA SER A 572 -15.36 27.83 -2.83
C SER A 572 -15.80 29.03 -1.98
N GLY A 573 -17.10 29.24 -1.85
CA GLY A 573 -17.65 30.33 -1.06
C GLY A 573 -17.88 29.99 0.42
N GLN A 574 -17.90 28.70 0.80
CA GLN A 574 -18.09 28.30 2.21
C GLN A 574 -17.17 27.15 2.64
N GLU A 575 -17.22 26.01 1.95
CA GLU A 575 -16.39 24.84 2.27
C GLU A 575 -15.77 24.21 1.02
N TRP A 576 -14.46 23.91 1.04
CA TRP A 576 -13.89 23.09 -0.04
C TRP A 576 -14.43 21.67 0.06
N MET A 577 -14.44 21.10 1.27
CA MET A 577 -14.91 19.74 1.53
C MET A 577 -15.66 19.64 2.84
N LEU A 578 -16.84 19.02 2.81
CA LEU A 578 -17.59 18.67 4.02
C LEU A 578 -18.07 17.22 3.95
N PHE A 579 -17.67 16.43 4.95
CA PHE A 579 -18.07 15.04 5.14
C PHE A 579 -18.78 14.88 6.49
N SER A 580 -20.11 14.70 6.50
CA SER A 580 -20.92 14.69 7.74
C SER A 580 -21.14 13.32 8.39
N ASN A 581 -20.96 12.22 7.64
CA ASN A 581 -21.11 10.87 8.18
C ASN A 581 -20.01 9.92 7.63
N PRO A 582 -18.73 10.30 7.70
CA PRO A 582 -17.66 9.36 7.38
C PRO A 582 -17.63 8.22 8.41
N LYS A 583 -17.15 7.05 7.98
CA LYS A 583 -17.06 5.84 8.81
C LYS A 583 -15.61 5.38 8.99
N SER A 584 -14.78 5.39 7.94
CA SER A 584 -13.34 5.06 7.99
C SER A 584 -12.66 5.26 6.63
N ASP A 585 -11.33 5.26 6.60
CA ASP A 585 -10.50 5.18 5.39
C ASP A 585 -10.72 6.34 4.41
N PHE A 586 -10.34 7.53 4.85
CA PHE A 586 -10.43 8.76 4.07
C PHE A 586 -9.01 9.23 3.74
N LEU A 587 -8.75 9.43 2.45
CA LEU A 587 -7.44 9.87 1.96
C LEU A 587 -7.60 11.10 1.07
N VAL A 588 -6.94 12.17 1.45
CA VAL A 588 -6.75 13.36 0.61
C VAL A 588 -5.27 13.59 0.49
N GLU A 589 -4.72 13.40 -0.70
CA GLU A 589 -3.30 13.60 -0.93
C GLU A 589 -2.92 14.27 -2.23
N HIS A 590 -1.79 14.98 -2.22
CA HIS A 590 -1.27 15.73 -3.36
C HIS A 590 -2.29 16.69 -4.01
N CYS A 591 -3.36 17.05 -3.30
CA CYS A 591 -4.36 17.97 -3.79
C CYS A 591 -3.90 19.42 -3.56
N TYR A 592 -4.39 20.32 -4.42
CA TYR A 592 -4.22 21.75 -4.28
C TYR A 592 -5.57 22.38 -3.96
N PHE A 593 -5.64 23.07 -2.83
CA PHE A 593 -6.80 23.84 -2.40
C PHE A 593 -6.47 25.31 -2.50
N LYS A 594 -7.27 26.08 -3.23
CA LYS A 594 -7.02 27.51 -3.43
C LYS A 594 -8.29 28.30 -3.24
N ASN A 595 -8.20 29.49 -2.64
CA ASN A 595 -9.27 30.47 -2.62
C ASN A 595 -10.61 29.88 -2.12
N GLY A 596 -10.73 29.73 -0.80
CA GLY A 596 -11.92 29.16 -0.18
C GLY A 596 -12.53 30.03 0.91
N GLY A 597 -13.82 29.83 1.17
CA GLY A 597 -14.54 30.39 2.31
C GLY A 597 -14.96 31.85 2.15
N SER A 598 -15.53 32.39 3.22
CA SER A 598 -16.04 33.75 3.27
C SER A 598 -15.60 34.50 4.53
N GLY A 599 -15.18 35.75 4.34
CA GLY A 599 -14.91 36.71 5.42
C GLY A 599 -16.16 37.29 6.09
N SER A 600 -17.37 36.88 5.69
CA SER A 600 -18.61 37.31 6.33
C SER A 600 -18.82 36.62 7.69
N SER A 601 -19.32 37.37 8.69
CA SER A 601 -19.75 36.82 9.98
C SER A 601 -21.02 35.98 9.87
N ASP A 602 -21.75 36.11 8.75
CA ASP A 602 -23.02 35.41 8.53
C ASP A 602 -22.80 33.96 8.06
N TYR A 603 -21.56 33.60 7.72
CA TYR A 603 -21.20 32.31 7.15
C TYR A 603 -20.13 31.61 7.97
N HIS A 604 -20.43 30.39 8.41
CA HIS A 604 -19.47 29.49 9.04
C HIS A 604 -18.71 28.75 7.94
N SER A 605 -17.49 29.21 7.64
CA SER A 605 -16.64 28.67 6.56
C SER A 605 -15.57 27.74 7.12
N VAL A 606 -15.34 26.58 6.50
CA VAL A 606 -14.31 25.61 6.89
C VAL A 606 -13.67 25.03 5.64
N GLY A 607 -12.35 24.87 5.59
CA GLY A 607 -11.70 24.31 4.41
C GLY A 607 -12.11 22.86 4.16
N VAL A 608 -11.51 21.94 4.91
CA VAL A 608 -11.86 20.51 4.95
C VAL A 608 -12.48 20.21 6.30
N TRP A 609 -13.76 19.84 6.29
CA TRP A 609 -14.49 19.46 7.50
C TRP A 609 -14.80 17.98 7.50
N HIS A 610 -14.01 17.24 8.29
CA HIS A 610 -14.32 15.85 8.63
C HIS A 610 -15.27 15.84 9.83
N ARG A 611 -16.55 16.05 9.56
CA ARG A 611 -17.60 16.21 10.55
C ARG A 611 -18.16 14.84 10.94
N SER A 612 -17.57 14.17 11.91
CA SER A 612 -18.06 12.86 12.38
C SER A 612 -18.53 12.87 13.83
N SER A 613 -19.47 11.97 14.14
CA SER A 613 -20.04 11.73 15.47
C SER A 613 -19.59 10.40 16.11
N GLY A 614 -18.66 9.68 15.47
CA GLY A 614 -17.84 8.64 16.09
C GLY A 614 -17.67 7.35 15.27
N GLY A 615 -16.59 6.62 15.58
CA GLY A 615 -16.20 5.38 14.90
C GLY A 615 -15.22 5.54 13.75
N ASP A 616 -14.73 6.75 13.48
CA ASP A 616 -13.72 6.98 12.43
C ASP A 616 -12.36 6.43 12.82
N MET A 617 -11.68 5.86 11.84
CA MET A 617 -10.30 5.43 11.89
C MET A 617 -9.68 5.65 10.51
N ASN A 618 -8.36 5.88 10.47
CA ASN A 618 -7.58 5.96 9.23
C ASN A 618 -7.94 7.17 8.34
N ILE A 619 -7.87 8.38 8.91
CA ILE A 619 -8.15 9.63 8.19
C ILE A 619 -6.82 10.31 7.85
N HIS A 620 -6.40 10.23 6.60
CA HIS A 620 -5.15 10.78 6.10
C HIS A 620 -5.40 12.03 5.25
N ILE A 621 -4.77 13.14 5.66
CA ILE A 621 -4.70 14.37 4.87
C ILE A 621 -3.21 14.68 4.72
N ARG A 622 -2.62 14.37 3.57
CA ARG A 622 -1.16 14.41 3.40
C ARG A 622 -0.67 15.04 2.10
N TYR A 623 0.48 15.69 2.13
CA TYR A 623 1.13 16.22 0.91
C TYR A 623 0.29 17.21 0.10
N ASN A 624 -0.71 17.84 0.72
CA ASN A 624 -1.59 18.81 0.05
C ASN A 624 -1.02 20.22 0.18
N THR A 625 -1.45 21.12 -0.72
CA THR A 625 -1.30 22.57 -0.54
C THR A 625 -2.65 23.19 -0.23
N PHE A 626 -2.70 23.98 0.84
CA PHE A 626 -3.83 24.82 1.20
C PHE A 626 -3.43 26.28 1.08
N GLU A 627 -3.98 26.97 0.08
CA GLU A 627 -3.71 28.37 -0.21
C GLU A 627 -4.97 29.22 -0.05
N ASN A 628 -4.87 30.26 0.78
CA ASN A 628 -5.91 31.28 0.97
C ASN A 628 -7.29 30.73 1.34
N PHE A 629 -7.56 30.65 2.65
CA PHE A 629 -8.91 30.41 3.15
C PHE A 629 -9.41 31.61 3.96
N ALA A 630 -10.56 32.18 3.58
CA ALA A 630 -11.20 33.27 4.28
C ALA A 630 -12.23 32.72 5.27
N ALA A 631 -12.19 33.13 6.54
CA ALA A 631 -13.21 32.75 7.50
C ALA A 631 -13.32 33.72 8.67
N THR A 632 -14.50 33.80 9.28
CA THR A 632 -14.71 34.48 10.56
C THR A 632 -14.59 33.49 11.72
N GLY A 633 -14.36 34.02 12.93
CA GLY A 633 -13.80 33.30 14.09
C GLY A 633 -14.40 31.93 14.42
N GLY A 634 -13.58 31.04 15.00
CA GLY A 634 -14.01 29.72 15.44
C GLY A 634 -13.87 28.62 14.39
N THR A 635 -13.23 28.88 13.25
CA THR A 635 -13.08 28.01 12.07
C THR A 635 -11.61 27.74 11.72
N GLY A 636 -11.34 26.79 10.80
CA GLY A 636 -9.99 26.40 10.35
C GLY A 636 -9.91 25.87 8.92
N TYR A 637 -8.68 25.73 8.41
CA TYR A 637 -8.39 25.04 7.14
C TYR A 637 -8.81 23.58 7.21
N ILE A 638 -8.54 22.92 8.34
CA ILE A 638 -9.01 21.55 8.64
C ILE A 638 -9.77 21.59 9.96
N SER A 639 -11.02 21.14 9.94
CA SER A 639 -11.82 20.95 11.15
C SER A 639 -12.15 19.49 11.38
N LEU A 640 -11.89 19.05 12.62
CA LEU A 640 -12.00 17.66 13.04
C LEU A 640 -13.21 17.45 13.95
N GLY A 641 -13.93 16.36 13.67
CA GLY A 641 -15.08 15.91 14.43
C GLY A 641 -16.27 16.87 14.41
N TYR A 642 -17.30 16.47 15.14
CA TYR A 642 -18.48 17.27 15.36
C TYR A 642 -19.00 17.07 16.77
N ARG A 643 -19.19 18.17 17.50
CA ARG A 643 -20.01 18.13 18.71
C ARG A 643 -21.47 18.01 18.27
N GLY A 644 -22.02 16.82 18.44
CA GLY A 644 -23.44 16.55 18.25
C GLY A 644 -24.30 17.14 19.36
N ASP A 645 -25.19 16.32 19.89
CA ASP A 645 -26.01 16.66 21.06
C ASP A 645 -25.10 16.91 22.28
N PRO A 646 -25.26 18.04 23.01
CA PRO A 646 -24.49 18.33 24.21
C PRO A 646 -24.56 17.25 25.30
N ASP A 647 -25.56 16.37 25.28
CA ASP A 647 -25.75 15.26 26.23
C ASP A 647 -25.11 13.94 25.79
N THR A 648 -24.62 13.83 24.54
CA THR A 648 -23.89 12.64 24.05
C THR A 648 -22.51 13.01 23.50
N PRO A 649 -21.43 12.78 24.27
CA PRO A 649 -20.09 13.04 23.80
C PRO A 649 -19.75 12.16 22.60
N THR A 650 -19.26 12.77 21.53
CA THR A 650 -18.78 12.11 20.32
C THR A 650 -17.27 11.87 20.44
N TYR A 651 -16.82 10.66 20.09
CA TYR A 651 -15.41 10.25 20.16
C TYR A 651 -14.90 9.92 18.77
N SER A 652 -13.78 10.51 18.36
CA SER A 652 -13.17 10.24 17.07
C SER A 652 -11.64 10.22 17.19
N SER A 653 -10.99 9.35 16.42
CA SER A 653 -9.55 9.09 16.53
C SER A 653 -8.90 8.70 15.22
N GLY A 654 -7.57 8.64 15.17
CA GLY A 654 -6.82 8.18 14.00
C GLY A 654 -6.80 9.21 12.88
N TYR A 655 -6.50 10.47 13.23
CA TYR A 655 -6.32 11.57 12.29
C TYR A 655 -4.84 11.79 12.02
N TYR A 656 -4.41 11.60 10.79
CA TYR A 656 -3.03 11.75 10.35
C TYR A 656 -2.93 12.89 9.34
N ILE A 657 -2.37 14.01 9.78
CA ILE A 657 -2.25 15.23 8.97
C ILE A 657 -0.78 15.55 8.82
N TYR A 658 -0.19 15.24 7.66
CA TYR A 658 1.26 15.35 7.53
C TYR A 658 1.78 15.69 6.14
N GLY A 659 2.96 16.31 6.08
CA GLY A 659 3.56 16.67 4.80
C GLY A 659 2.78 17.76 4.06
N ASN A 660 1.80 18.42 4.66
CA ASN A 660 1.01 19.46 3.96
C ASN A 660 1.69 20.82 4.03
N VAL A 661 1.34 21.70 3.10
CA VAL A 661 1.69 23.12 3.08
C VAL A 661 0.43 23.95 3.28
N PHE A 662 0.44 24.86 4.25
CA PHE A 662 -0.56 25.90 4.44
C PHE A 662 0.11 27.23 4.13
N LYS A 663 -0.45 28.00 3.20
CA LYS A 663 0.11 29.30 2.80
C LYS A 663 -0.98 30.35 2.59
N GLU A 664 -0.66 31.60 2.90
CA GLU A 664 -1.55 32.72 2.65
C GLU A 664 -0.84 33.79 1.82
N THR A 665 -1.21 33.87 0.54
CA THR A 665 -0.65 34.83 -0.42
C THR A 665 -1.53 36.07 -0.58
N SER A 666 -2.82 35.97 -0.23
CA SER A 666 -3.78 37.09 -0.24
C SER A 666 -3.73 37.94 1.03
N SER A 667 -4.13 39.20 0.97
CA SER A 667 -4.22 40.08 2.16
C SER A 667 -5.44 39.83 3.06
N ILE A 668 -6.26 38.83 2.74
CA ILE A 668 -7.52 38.55 3.44
C ILE A 668 -7.20 37.85 4.77
N ALA A 669 -7.97 38.18 5.81
CA ALA A 669 -7.81 37.54 7.10
C ALA A 669 -8.13 36.04 6.99
N GLY A 670 -7.14 35.20 7.30
CA GLY A 670 -7.29 33.76 7.40
C GLY A 670 -8.18 33.33 8.58
N PRO A 671 -8.46 32.02 8.68
CA PRO A 671 -9.26 31.46 9.77
C PRO A 671 -8.60 31.65 11.14
N SER A 672 -9.32 31.29 12.20
CA SER A 672 -8.81 31.42 13.58
C SER A 672 -7.79 30.36 14.01
N ARG A 673 -7.53 29.37 13.14
CA ARG A 673 -6.58 28.26 13.31
C ARG A 673 -6.35 27.55 11.97
N ALA A 674 -5.29 26.79 11.86
CA ALA A 674 -5.04 25.93 10.72
C ALA A 674 -5.84 24.63 10.89
N ILE A 675 -5.59 23.94 12.00
CA ILE A 675 -6.17 22.65 12.32
C ILE A 675 -6.86 22.75 13.67
N GLY A 676 -8.05 22.19 13.81
CA GLY A 676 -8.62 22.03 15.14
C GLY A 676 -9.96 21.34 15.20
N SER A 677 -10.46 21.12 16.41
CA SER A 677 -11.81 20.62 16.61
C SER A 677 -12.84 21.70 16.28
N ASN A 678 -14.05 21.29 15.90
CA ASN A 678 -15.18 22.23 15.86
C ASN A 678 -15.79 22.40 17.27
N GLY A 679 -16.08 23.64 17.67
CA GLY A 679 -16.75 23.97 18.93
C GLY A 679 -15.82 24.04 20.14
N ALA A 680 -14.86 24.97 20.13
CA ALA A 680 -13.79 25.16 21.13
C ALA A 680 -14.22 25.31 22.61
N ASN A 681 -15.51 25.22 22.94
CA ASN A 681 -16.03 25.08 24.31
C ASN A 681 -16.94 23.83 24.36
N GLY A 682 -16.35 22.68 24.72
CA GLY A 682 -17.05 21.38 24.84
C GLY A 682 -17.13 20.55 23.55
N GLY A 683 -16.23 20.78 22.58
CA GLY A 683 -16.13 20.07 21.29
C GLY A 683 -16.00 18.54 21.41
N PRO A 684 -15.94 17.80 20.27
CA PRO A 684 -15.81 16.34 20.28
C PRO A 684 -14.53 15.91 21.02
N PHE A 685 -14.57 14.73 21.64
CA PHE A 685 -13.40 14.11 22.23
C PHE A 685 -12.55 13.51 21.11
N LEU A 686 -11.38 14.11 20.87
CA LEU A 686 -10.43 13.68 19.85
C LEU A 686 -9.19 13.05 20.49
N SER A 687 -8.90 11.81 20.15
CA SER A 687 -7.66 11.14 20.55
C SER A 687 -6.89 10.68 19.32
N ASP A 688 -5.60 10.38 19.47
CA ASP A 688 -4.74 9.91 18.39
C ASP A 688 -4.75 10.83 17.14
N VAL A 689 -4.72 12.15 17.38
CA VAL A 689 -4.46 13.16 16.35
C VAL A 689 -2.96 13.35 16.19
N ARG A 690 -2.47 13.14 14.97
CA ARG A 690 -1.07 13.06 14.58
C ARG A 690 -0.78 14.11 13.52
N ILE A 691 -0.08 15.18 13.89
CA ILE A 691 0.20 16.30 13.00
C ILE A 691 1.71 16.43 12.84
N TYR A 692 2.22 15.97 11.71
CA TYR A 692 3.66 15.84 11.46
C TYR A 692 4.09 16.60 10.23
N ASN A 693 5.30 17.14 10.20
CA ASN A 693 5.90 17.48 8.91
C ASN A 693 5.04 18.45 8.06
N ASN A 694 4.26 19.34 8.67
CA ASN A 694 3.52 20.36 7.91
C ASN A 694 4.33 21.67 7.87
N VAL A 695 4.15 22.43 6.80
CA VAL A 695 4.68 23.78 6.64
C VAL A 695 3.53 24.77 6.74
N PHE A 696 3.70 25.78 7.56
CA PHE A 696 2.79 26.91 7.75
C PHE A 696 3.54 28.18 7.35
N TYR A 697 3.20 28.75 6.20
CA TYR A 697 3.95 29.84 5.58
C TYR A 697 3.11 31.10 5.47
N GLN A 698 3.60 32.20 6.05
CA GLN A 698 2.92 33.51 6.03
C GLN A 698 1.50 33.49 6.62
N MET A 699 1.25 32.60 7.59
CA MET A 699 -0.06 32.52 8.25
C MET A 699 -0.36 33.82 9.00
N ARG A 700 -1.51 34.45 8.71
CA ARG A 700 -1.91 35.72 9.30
C ARG A 700 -2.71 35.55 10.58
N ASN A 701 -2.60 36.52 11.47
CA ASN A 701 -3.34 36.55 12.74
C ASN A 701 -3.23 35.21 13.50
N ARG A 702 -4.33 34.46 13.61
CA ARG A 702 -4.41 33.20 14.35
C ARG A 702 -4.47 31.98 13.43
N SER A 703 -4.35 32.16 12.10
CA SER A 703 -4.59 31.08 11.14
C SER A 703 -3.55 29.97 11.18
N GLY A 704 -2.40 30.19 11.84
CA GLY A 704 -1.40 29.16 12.11
C GLY A 704 -1.66 28.31 13.37
N ASN A 705 -2.67 28.63 14.18
CA ASN A 705 -2.90 27.90 15.44
C ASN A 705 -3.32 26.45 15.22
N ILE A 706 -3.07 25.59 16.21
CA ILE A 706 -3.64 24.24 16.29
C ILE A 706 -4.34 24.08 17.64
N THR A 707 -5.65 23.83 17.61
CA THR A 707 -6.45 23.82 18.85
C THR A 707 -7.42 22.65 18.89
N LEU A 708 -7.27 21.76 19.87
CA LEU A 708 -8.20 20.66 20.13
C LEU A 708 -9.03 20.94 21.40
N ALA A 709 -10.20 20.31 21.52
CA ALA A 709 -11.18 20.66 22.56
C ALA A 709 -10.91 20.00 23.93
N ASN A 710 -10.20 18.88 23.96
CA ASN A 710 -10.09 17.98 25.10
C ASN A 710 -8.64 17.83 25.60
N GLU A 711 -8.43 17.99 26.91
CA GLU A 711 -7.14 17.87 27.61
C GLU A 711 -6.80 16.42 27.99
N GLY A 712 -5.51 16.05 27.97
CA GLY A 712 -5.01 14.79 28.54
C GLY A 712 -4.99 13.57 27.61
N ASP A 713 -5.29 13.77 26.33
CA ASP A 713 -5.25 12.72 25.29
C ASP A 713 -3.89 12.66 24.58
N ASN A 714 -3.61 11.54 23.92
CA ASN A 714 -2.35 11.25 23.22
C ASN A 714 -2.21 12.01 21.88
N ASN A 715 -2.65 13.26 21.78
CA ASN A 715 -2.57 14.08 20.56
C ASN A 715 -1.18 14.70 20.43
N LEU A 716 -0.54 14.59 19.25
CA LEU A 716 0.85 15.00 19.03
C LEU A 716 0.98 15.91 17.80
N VAL A 717 1.61 17.07 18.01
CA VAL A 717 2.09 17.96 16.94
C VAL A 717 3.61 17.93 17.00
N ALA A 718 4.25 17.37 15.97
CA ALA A 718 5.71 17.29 15.94
C ALA A 718 6.33 17.57 14.58
N ASN A 719 7.55 18.12 14.57
CA ASN A 719 8.35 18.33 13.36
C ASN A 719 7.67 19.22 12.29
N ASN A 720 6.84 20.17 12.71
CA ASN A 720 6.21 21.14 11.81
C ASN A 720 6.98 22.46 11.79
N ILE A 721 6.86 23.22 10.70
CA ILE A 721 7.58 24.48 10.48
C ILE A 721 6.57 25.62 10.31
N TRP A 722 6.60 26.61 11.20
CA TRP A 722 5.99 27.92 10.99
C TRP A 722 7.05 28.91 10.57
N TYR A 723 6.88 29.54 9.41
CA TYR A 723 7.85 30.48 8.87
C TYR A 723 7.16 31.72 8.28
N LYS A 724 7.71 32.90 8.61
CA LYS A 724 7.15 34.22 8.25
C LYS A 724 5.68 34.43 8.65
N CYS A 725 5.17 33.72 9.65
CA CYS A 725 3.81 33.93 10.16
C CYS A 725 3.76 35.20 11.02
N ASP A 726 2.58 35.84 11.13
CA ASP A 726 2.39 37.07 11.91
C ASP A 726 2.69 36.90 13.41
N ARG A 727 2.61 35.66 13.90
CA ARG A 727 2.86 35.28 15.30
C ARG A 727 3.16 33.80 15.41
N ASP A 728 3.70 33.43 16.57
CA ASP A 728 3.88 32.04 16.96
C ASP A 728 2.53 31.34 17.13
N PRO A 729 2.44 30.06 16.74
CA PRO A 729 1.20 29.31 16.87
C PRO A 729 0.86 29.06 18.34
N SER A 730 -0.41 29.21 18.68
CA SER A 730 -0.97 28.62 19.89
C SER A 730 -1.27 27.15 19.63
N LEU A 731 -0.65 26.26 20.40
CA LEU A 731 -0.94 24.82 20.43
C LEU A 731 -1.70 24.50 21.71
N ILE A 732 -2.96 24.12 21.59
CA ILE A 732 -3.87 23.92 22.74
C ILE A 732 -4.30 22.45 22.82
N ASN A 733 -4.15 21.86 24.00
CA ASN A 733 -4.54 20.49 24.34
C ASN A 733 -3.81 19.42 23.52
N ILE A 734 -2.50 19.62 23.37
CA ILE A 734 -1.64 18.87 22.46
C ILE A 734 -0.28 18.68 23.15
N GLU A 735 0.35 17.52 22.94
CA GLU A 735 1.77 17.33 23.19
C GLU A 735 2.57 17.89 22.00
N GLU A 736 3.51 18.79 22.27
CA GLU A 736 4.39 19.37 21.24
C GLU A 736 5.79 18.76 21.29
N ASN A 737 6.39 18.51 20.13
CA ASN A 737 7.76 18.01 20.06
C ASN A 737 8.50 18.48 18.80
N ASN A 738 9.68 19.09 18.95
CA ASN A 738 10.55 19.55 17.84
C ASN A 738 9.83 20.34 16.72
N ASN A 739 8.93 21.26 17.07
CA ASN A 739 8.34 22.20 16.10
C ASN A 739 9.17 23.49 16.02
N ILE A 740 9.35 24.00 14.80
CA ILE A 740 9.99 25.29 14.51
C ILE A 740 8.89 26.36 14.46
N LYS A 741 8.95 27.38 15.32
CA LYS A 741 7.87 28.36 15.57
C LYS A 741 8.34 29.78 15.27
N ASN A 742 8.43 30.15 13.99
CA ASN A 742 8.90 31.45 13.48
C ASN A 742 10.28 31.92 14.02
N ASP A 743 11.12 30.98 14.44
CA ASP A 743 12.40 31.23 15.11
C ASP A 743 13.60 31.23 14.15
N LEU A 744 13.38 30.91 12.86
CA LEU A 744 14.42 30.92 11.83
C LEU A 744 14.77 32.35 11.38
N THR A 745 16.06 32.63 11.28
CA THR A 745 16.61 33.93 10.84
C THR A 745 16.93 33.97 9.34
N TYR A 746 16.68 32.88 8.63
CA TYR A 746 16.95 32.69 7.20
C TYR A 746 15.77 31.97 6.54
N ASP A 747 15.72 32.00 5.21
CA ASP A 747 14.74 31.22 4.44
C ASP A 747 15.16 29.75 4.38
N PRO A 748 14.40 28.83 4.99
CA PRO A 748 14.75 27.42 5.00
C PRO A 748 14.42 26.73 3.68
N PHE A 749 13.66 27.36 2.80
CA PHE A 749 13.12 26.75 1.59
C PHE A 749 13.93 27.10 0.35
N ILE A 750 13.80 26.29 -0.71
CA ILE A 750 14.41 26.54 -2.03
C ILE A 750 13.76 27.77 -2.68
N ASP A 751 12.43 27.78 -2.80
CA ASP A 751 11.69 28.90 -3.37
C ASP A 751 10.23 28.95 -2.87
N ALA A 752 10.06 29.21 -1.57
CA ALA A 752 8.73 29.28 -0.94
C ALA A 752 7.81 30.36 -1.54
N ALA A 753 8.37 31.39 -2.20
CA ALA A 753 7.58 32.41 -2.89
C ALA A 753 6.84 31.84 -4.10
N ASN A 754 7.45 30.87 -4.79
CA ASN A 754 6.87 30.19 -5.96
C ASN A 754 6.29 28.82 -5.63
N GLY A 755 6.22 28.44 -4.34
CA GLY A 755 5.58 27.21 -3.89
C GLY A 755 6.51 26.01 -3.72
N ASP A 756 7.82 26.18 -3.90
CA ASP A 756 8.82 25.14 -3.63
C ASP A 756 9.25 25.20 -2.15
N PHE A 757 8.72 24.26 -1.38
CA PHE A 757 8.98 24.11 0.04
C PHE A 757 10.02 23.03 0.36
N GLY A 758 10.77 22.57 -0.64
CA GLY A 758 11.98 21.77 -0.40
C GLY A 758 12.97 22.56 0.46
N LEU A 759 13.73 21.88 1.31
CA LEU A 759 14.67 22.53 2.21
C LEU A 759 15.96 22.92 1.48
N SER A 760 16.33 24.19 1.51
CA SER A 760 17.58 24.69 0.92
C SER A 760 18.80 24.49 1.82
N ARG A 761 18.59 24.10 3.08
CA ARG A 761 19.62 23.79 4.08
C ARG A 761 19.04 23.06 5.29
N GLU A 762 19.93 22.51 6.10
CA GLU A 762 19.62 21.91 7.39
C GLU A 762 18.99 22.90 8.37
N LEU A 763 17.99 22.47 9.15
CA LEU A 763 17.33 23.28 10.17
C LEU A 763 17.82 22.93 11.59
N PRO A 764 17.81 23.89 12.53
CA PRO A 764 18.21 23.64 13.91
C PRO A 764 17.20 22.71 14.59
N GLY A 765 17.60 21.44 14.75
CA GLY A 765 16.76 20.40 15.36
C GLY A 765 15.94 19.63 14.34
N GLY A 766 15.25 18.60 14.81
CA GLY A 766 14.46 17.69 14.00
C GLY A 766 14.05 16.47 14.79
N MET A 767 13.03 15.76 14.32
CA MET A 767 12.61 14.49 14.88
C MET A 767 12.72 13.41 13.83
N GLU A 768 13.37 12.30 14.19
CA GLU A 768 13.26 11.07 13.40
C GLU A 768 11.83 10.54 13.53
N LEU A 769 11.13 10.55 12.41
CA LEU A 769 9.80 9.97 12.28
C LEU A 769 9.91 8.65 11.50
N ASN A 770 9.00 7.72 11.76
CA ASN A 770 8.87 6.53 10.95
C ASN A 770 8.04 6.83 9.69
N GLU A 771 8.27 6.08 8.61
CA GLU A 771 7.34 6.06 7.47
C GLU A 771 5.92 5.70 7.95
N PRO A 772 4.87 6.37 7.42
CA PRO A 772 4.91 7.36 6.32
C PRO A 772 5.07 8.83 6.78
N PHE A 773 5.30 9.11 8.07
CA PHE A 773 5.24 10.47 8.64
C PHE A 773 6.51 11.32 8.43
N ASN A 774 7.59 10.67 8.03
CA ASN A 774 8.92 11.27 7.85
C ASN A 774 9.09 12.06 6.55
N LYS A 775 8.15 11.98 5.61
CA LYS A 775 8.22 12.69 4.34
C LYS A 775 7.58 14.08 4.40
N ASP A 776 8.08 15.00 3.60
CA ASP A 776 7.42 16.27 3.29
C ASP A 776 6.57 16.17 2.02
N ARG A 777 6.02 17.30 1.57
CA ARG A 777 5.17 17.38 0.38
C ARG A 777 5.87 16.88 -0.89
N GLU A 778 7.16 17.14 -1.00
CA GLU A 778 7.97 16.82 -2.18
C GLU A 778 8.52 15.39 -2.11
N GLY A 779 8.14 14.63 -1.07
CA GLY A 779 8.56 13.25 -0.85
C GLY A 779 9.93 13.11 -0.19
N THR A 780 10.51 14.22 0.28
CA THR A 780 11.81 14.25 0.95
C THR A 780 11.69 13.82 2.41
N ILE A 781 12.59 12.95 2.86
CA ILE A 781 12.68 12.54 4.27
C ILE A 781 13.26 13.68 5.09
N ARG A 782 12.58 14.04 6.19
CA ARG A 782 13.02 15.05 7.16
C ARG A 782 13.28 14.42 8.52
N GLY A 783 14.50 14.59 9.06
CA GLY A 783 14.80 14.34 10.48
C GLY A 783 15.59 13.06 10.78
N LYS A 784 16.26 12.44 9.80
CA LYS A 784 16.89 11.11 9.91
C LYS A 784 18.09 11.07 10.87
N ASP A 785 18.67 12.21 11.25
CA ASP A 785 19.89 12.28 12.07
C ASP A 785 19.79 13.25 13.26
N ASN A 786 18.58 13.61 13.70
CA ASN A 786 18.28 14.70 14.65
C ASN A 786 18.61 16.11 14.14
N VAL A 787 18.86 16.24 12.84
CA VAL A 787 18.83 17.48 12.08
C VAL A 787 17.73 17.32 11.03
N LEU A 788 16.96 18.36 10.76
CA LEU A 788 16.05 18.35 9.61
C LEU A 788 16.91 18.39 8.35
N ASP A 789 17.07 17.22 7.72
CA ASP A 789 17.93 17.00 6.56
C ASP A 789 17.64 17.98 5.41
N SER A 790 18.69 18.56 4.82
CA SER A 790 18.59 19.20 3.51
C SER A 790 18.55 18.11 2.43
N ALA A 791 17.43 17.96 1.74
CA ALA A 791 17.46 17.38 0.40
C ALA A 791 17.25 18.52 -0.59
N HIS A 792 18.32 18.91 -1.27
CA HIS A 792 18.39 19.13 -2.72
C HIS A 792 19.74 19.73 -3.12
#